data_AF-A0A4P6AIG0-F1
#
_entry.id   AF-A0A4P6AIG0-F1
#
_cell.length_a   1.000
_cell.length_b   1.000
_cell.length_c   1.000
_cell.angle_alpha   90.00
_cell.angle_beta   90.00
_cell.angle_gamma   90.00
#
_symmetry.space_group_name_H-M   'P 1'
#
loop_
_entity.id
_entity.type
_entity.pdbx_description
1 polymer ?
#
loop_
_entity_poly.entity_id
_entity_poly.type
_entity_poly.pdbx_seq_one_letter_code
_entity_poly.pdbx_strand_id
1 'polypeptide(L)'
;MRKDLPPRYYLAHFYEFLHFFEGASAALLSEEATRFISRFKALDENKQCIVVRAANRKYAVIDRKQFNYAEIDTPQYQIDWLIQEGWFGDLSNASMNDIAGVLTKDALLALLNEYGSISGLSSLSKPKLVTLLRHEVELKGWPANFSTNDYLVCLFDDALRFLLFLYFGNTKSRLNQFSMRDLGVMRTRSDSVNDVARFETKVDTEAAWFYADHITQLPFLDEAALLSLSKEVFPSTHGVSACFYRDQFLYLLGLKLLDIEREAGLHVLGMADSDKAKEKWLRESYKDGVLEEVKAALEEIIDNPASDTLLAFAEDFYARKFHKKRTSSVTDMLRSASRTLAIDVSQNQQVERGVLAHYARHGIQGWRTENRLWRSLFGLTFWKQLYEEDALVTEFDRRPLSLKQNNFYAKFEDSIESLLARLDSKDKLRFHIQKMATQHYGKVNSLFMWSSGLLTPIEALIDYGNLEAIHTMLRMMSKDFEHLRDGFPDIMVFDKTLRFEEIKAPGDQLRRNQLVSIQRLQQAGFEVAVTTVNWVRDPQQPYVVVDIETTGGNNSYHRITEIGMVKLVAGNEVDRFQTLINPQRRIPSNITKLTGISDEMVQHAPVFAQVADAIAAFTEDAVFVAHNVNFDYGFIKQEFARLERDFRHPKMCTVREMRRTYPGLPSYSLANLTAHFEIEMEQHHRALSDAKAAAELLKLVFEKDDDNR
;
A
#
# COMPACT_ATOMS: atom_id res chain seq x y z
N MET A 1 -15.84 -23.17 2.92
CA MET A 1 -15.70 -23.98 4.15
C MET A 1 -14.61 -23.33 4.98
N ARG A 2 -14.91 -22.74 6.15
CA ARG A 2 -13.85 -22.22 7.03
C ARG A 2 -13.05 -23.43 7.52
N LYS A 3 -11.73 -23.42 7.32
CA LYS A 3 -10.85 -24.42 7.93
C LYS A 3 -10.82 -24.14 9.42
N ASP A 4 -11.24 -25.09 10.24
CA ASP A 4 -11.04 -25.02 11.68
C ASP A 4 -9.67 -25.60 12.01
N LEU A 5 -8.90 -24.89 12.84
CA LEU A 5 -7.59 -25.34 13.31
C LEU A 5 -7.76 -26.24 14.54
N PRO A 6 -6.94 -27.29 14.71
CA PRO A 6 -7.06 -28.20 15.84
C PRO A 6 -6.74 -27.50 17.18
N PRO A 7 -7.21 -28.03 18.32
CA PRO A 7 -6.72 -27.61 19.64
C PRO A 7 -5.19 -27.66 19.69
N ARG A 8 -4.56 -26.70 20.38
CA ARG A 8 -3.10 -26.57 20.50
C ARG A 8 -2.32 -26.33 19.18
N TYR A 9 -2.97 -25.96 18.07
CA TYR A 9 -2.29 -25.65 16.79
C TYR A 9 -1.11 -24.66 16.93
N TYR A 10 -1.24 -23.70 17.86
CA TYR A 10 -0.24 -22.67 18.12
C TYR A 10 1.06 -23.25 18.68
N LEU A 11 1.01 -24.37 19.39
CA LEU A 11 2.19 -25.07 19.90
C LEU A 11 2.95 -25.73 18.74
N ALA A 12 2.24 -26.34 17.80
CA ALA A 12 2.84 -26.89 16.57
C ALA A 12 3.51 -25.78 15.74
N HIS A 13 2.84 -24.63 15.57
CA HIS A 13 3.44 -23.45 14.93
C HIS A 13 4.69 -22.95 15.65
N PHE A 14 4.70 -23.00 16.98
CA PHE A 14 5.87 -22.60 17.75
C PHE A 14 7.04 -23.56 17.59
N TYR A 15 6.79 -24.87 17.54
CA TYR A 15 7.84 -25.84 17.23
C TYR A 15 8.37 -25.69 15.81
N GLU A 16 7.49 -25.44 14.84
CA GLU A 16 7.86 -25.12 13.45
C GLU A 16 8.78 -23.88 13.41
N PHE A 17 8.43 -22.83 14.16
CA PHE A 17 9.25 -21.64 14.34
C PHE A 17 10.60 -21.95 15.01
N LEU A 18 10.63 -22.78 16.06
CA LEU A 18 11.87 -23.12 16.76
C LEU A 18 12.80 -24.00 15.91
N HIS A 19 12.26 -24.84 15.04
CA HIS A 19 13.04 -25.70 14.15
C HIS A 19 13.95 -24.90 13.21
N PHE A 20 13.56 -23.68 12.84
CA PHE A 20 14.40 -22.76 12.05
C PHE A 20 15.77 -22.47 12.70
N PHE A 21 15.85 -22.52 14.03
CA PHE A 21 17.09 -22.27 14.78
C PHE A 21 17.94 -23.52 15.01
N GLU A 22 17.60 -24.65 14.39
CA GLU A 22 18.38 -25.89 14.43
C GLU A 22 19.32 -26.03 13.21
N GLY A 23 19.09 -25.25 12.15
CA GLY A 23 19.88 -25.24 10.91
C GLY A 23 20.93 -24.12 10.86
N ALA A 24 21.06 -23.46 9.70
CA ALA A 24 22.07 -22.43 9.46
C ALA A 24 22.03 -21.24 10.45
N SER A 25 20.87 -20.96 11.05
CA SER A 25 20.68 -19.88 12.01
C SER A 25 21.13 -20.21 13.45
N ALA A 26 21.48 -21.47 13.76
CA ALA A 26 21.84 -21.89 15.12
C ALA A 26 23.05 -21.12 15.67
N ALA A 27 24.06 -20.85 14.83
CA ALA A 27 25.27 -20.13 15.22
C ALA A 27 25.03 -18.63 15.50
N LEU A 28 23.87 -18.10 15.13
CA LEU A 28 23.52 -16.69 15.29
C LEU A 28 22.81 -16.38 16.62
N LEU A 29 22.46 -17.41 17.39
CA LEU A 29 21.70 -17.25 18.62
C LEU A 29 22.52 -16.53 19.70
N SER A 30 21.87 -15.57 20.37
CA SER A 30 22.37 -15.00 21.62
C SER A 30 22.35 -16.07 22.73
N GLU A 31 23.11 -15.84 23.80
CA GLU A 31 23.11 -16.76 24.94
C GLU A 31 21.74 -16.85 25.61
N GLU A 32 21.04 -15.71 25.71
CA GLU A 32 19.69 -15.62 26.26
C GLU A 32 18.67 -16.39 25.40
N ALA A 33 18.73 -16.24 24.07
CA ALA A 33 17.86 -16.98 23.15
C ALA A 33 18.12 -18.49 23.22
N THR A 34 19.38 -18.91 23.30
CA THR A 34 19.77 -20.32 23.46
C THR A 34 19.22 -20.90 24.77
N ARG A 35 19.34 -20.13 25.86
CA ARG A 35 18.80 -20.49 27.18
C ARG A 35 17.27 -20.60 27.14
N PHE A 36 16.58 -19.66 26.50
CA PHE A 36 15.13 -19.71 26.33
C PHE A 36 14.68 -20.98 25.61
N ILE A 37 15.26 -21.31 24.46
CA ILE A 37 14.90 -22.50 23.67
C ILE A 37 15.10 -23.78 24.50
N SER A 38 16.23 -23.87 25.20
CA SER A 38 16.59 -25.04 26.01
C SER A 38 15.62 -25.21 27.19
N ARG A 39 15.32 -24.12 27.91
CA ARG A 39 14.35 -24.11 29.02
C ARG A 39 12.94 -24.44 28.53
N PHE A 40 12.51 -23.91 27.39
CA PHE A 40 11.20 -24.17 26.81
C PHE A 40 11.01 -25.65 26.46
N LYS A 41 12.01 -26.26 25.80
CA LYS A 41 11.98 -27.67 25.41
C LYS A 41 11.97 -28.62 26.63
N ALA A 42 12.44 -28.18 27.79
CA ALA A 42 12.44 -28.95 29.04
C ALA A 42 11.10 -28.92 29.80
N LEU A 43 10.17 -28.02 29.43
CA LEU A 43 8.83 -27.96 30.03
C LEU A 43 7.94 -29.11 29.56
N ASP A 44 6.98 -29.52 30.39
CA ASP A 44 5.87 -30.37 29.91
C ASP A 44 4.88 -29.58 29.04
N GLU A 45 4.02 -30.30 28.33
CA GLU A 45 3.16 -29.75 27.29
C GLU A 45 2.17 -28.69 27.79
N ASN A 46 1.62 -28.82 29.01
CA ASN A 46 0.68 -27.83 29.56
C ASN A 46 1.39 -26.50 29.83
N LYS A 47 2.61 -26.56 30.36
CA LYS A 47 3.46 -25.37 30.59
C LYS A 47 3.93 -24.75 29.29
N GLN A 48 4.30 -25.57 28.30
CA GLN A 48 4.62 -25.09 26.95
C GLN A 48 3.42 -24.35 26.33
N CYS A 49 2.20 -24.90 26.47
CA CYS A 49 1.00 -24.23 25.99
C CYS A 49 0.81 -22.83 26.61
N ILE A 50 1.04 -22.68 27.91
CA ILE A 50 0.97 -21.38 28.60
C ILE A 50 2.01 -20.41 28.03
N VAL A 51 3.27 -20.82 27.93
CA VAL A 51 4.35 -19.98 27.40
C VAL A 51 4.06 -19.56 25.96
N VAL A 52 3.58 -20.46 25.10
CA VAL A 52 3.26 -20.13 23.69
C VAL A 52 2.01 -19.25 23.58
N ARG A 53 1.00 -19.47 24.42
CA ARG A 53 -0.17 -18.56 24.49
C ARG A 53 0.24 -17.15 24.90
N ALA A 54 1.21 -17.04 25.80
CA ALA A 54 1.79 -15.77 26.21
C ALA A 54 2.62 -15.13 25.08
N ALA A 55 3.50 -15.91 24.45
CA ALA A 55 4.33 -15.49 23.30
C ALA A 55 3.53 -14.98 22.09
N ASN A 56 2.31 -15.48 21.91
CA ASN A 56 1.41 -15.04 20.84
C ASN A 56 0.71 -13.70 21.12
N ARG A 57 0.81 -13.16 22.35
CA ARG A 57 0.23 -11.85 22.66
C ARG A 57 1.10 -10.72 22.12
N LYS A 58 0.48 -9.55 21.95
CA LYS A 58 1.12 -8.37 21.38
C LYS A 58 2.11 -7.69 22.34
N TYR A 59 1.81 -7.75 23.64
CA TYR A 59 2.54 -7.07 24.71
C TYR A 59 3.08 -8.12 25.68
N ALA A 60 4.19 -7.80 26.35
CA ALA A 60 4.81 -8.67 27.34
C ALA A 60 3.97 -8.82 28.63
N VAL A 61 3.04 -7.88 28.86
CA VAL A 61 2.11 -7.92 30.00
C VAL A 61 0.85 -8.70 29.63
N ILE A 62 0.32 -9.46 30.58
CA ILE A 62 -0.85 -10.33 30.42
C ILE A 62 -1.76 -10.18 31.62
N ASP A 63 -3.05 -9.94 31.39
CA ASP A 63 -4.08 -10.10 32.42
C ASP A 63 -4.26 -11.59 32.75
N ARG A 64 -3.86 -11.99 33.97
CA ARG A 64 -3.89 -13.36 34.49
C ARG A 64 -5.31 -13.93 34.50
N LYS A 65 -6.33 -13.10 34.75
CA LYS A 65 -7.74 -13.54 34.82
C LYS A 65 -8.24 -14.01 33.45
N GLN A 66 -7.71 -13.42 32.38
CA GLN A 66 -8.02 -13.79 31.00
C GLN A 66 -7.22 -15.01 30.51
N PHE A 67 -6.38 -15.62 31.35
CA PHE A 67 -5.46 -16.67 30.96
C PHE A 67 -5.93 -18.06 31.42
N ASN A 68 -7.15 -18.42 31.01
CA ASN A 68 -7.78 -19.71 31.30
C ASN A 68 -8.23 -20.37 30.00
N TYR A 69 -7.58 -21.47 29.62
CA TYR A 69 -7.82 -22.18 28.36
C TYR A 69 -8.25 -23.63 28.65
N ALA A 70 -9.29 -24.10 27.95
CA ALA A 70 -9.90 -25.40 28.20
C ALA A 70 -8.99 -26.57 27.84
N GLU A 71 -8.05 -26.36 26.92
CA GLU A 71 -7.06 -27.35 26.48
C GLU A 71 -5.85 -27.48 27.42
N ILE A 72 -5.79 -26.76 28.53
CA ILE A 72 -4.66 -26.78 29.48
C ILE A 72 -5.14 -27.30 30.83
N ASP A 73 -4.49 -28.34 31.35
CA ASP A 73 -4.89 -28.91 32.64
C ASP A 73 -4.47 -28.00 33.78
N THR A 74 -5.44 -27.59 34.61
CA THR A 74 -5.21 -26.76 35.81
C THR A 74 -4.35 -25.50 35.54
N PRO A 75 -4.77 -24.60 34.62
CA PRO A 75 -3.90 -23.56 34.06
C PRO A 75 -3.31 -22.63 35.11
N GLN A 76 -4.06 -22.28 36.15
CA GLN A 76 -3.57 -21.40 37.23
C GLN A 76 -2.44 -22.05 38.06
N TYR A 77 -2.54 -23.35 38.35
CA TYR A 77 -1.48 -24.09 39.05
C TYR A 77 -0.19 -24.14 38.22
N GLN A 78 -0.33 -24.36 36.91
CA GLN A 78 0.80 -24.35 35.98
C GLN A 78 1.45 -22.95 35.89
N ILE A 79 0.65 -21.87 35.90
CA ILE A 79 1.13 -20.48 35.94
C ILE A 79 1.91 -20.22 37.23
N ASP A 80 1.40 -20.63 38.39
CA ASP A 80 2.07 -20.42 39.67
C ASP A 80 3.46 -21.07 39.70
N TRP A 81 3.59 -22.27 39.13
CA TRP A 81 4.90 -22.92 38.96
C TRP A 81 5.81 -22.12 38.01
N LEU A 82 5.27 -21.64 36.88
CA LEU A 82 6.05 -20.85 35.91
C LEU A 82 6.52 -19.51 36.49
N ILE A 83 5.78 -18.91 37.43
CA ILE A 83 6.24 -17.74 38.20
C ILE A 83 7.43 -18.12 39.08
N GLN A 84 7.33 -19.22 39.85
CA GLN A 84 8.42 -19.68 40.74
C GLN A 84 9.71 -19.98 39.97
N GLU A 85 9.58 -20.48 38.75
CA GLU A 85 10.70 -20.79 37.86
C GLU A 85 11.17 -19.59 37.04
N GLY A 86 10.61 -18.40 37.24
CA GLY A 86 11.08 -17.17 36.58
C GLY A 86 10.77 -17.13 35.07
N TRP A 87 9.64 -17.67 34.64
CA TRP A 87 9.07 -17.40 33.30
C TRP A 87 8.21 -16.14 33.30
N PHE A 88 7.53 -15.89 34.42
CA PHE A 88 6.69 -14.72 34.61
C PHE A 88 7.12 -13.93 35.84
N GLY A 89 7.15 -12.61 35.70
CA GLY A 89 7.39 -11.66 36.78
C GLY A 89 6.18 -10.77 37.02
N ASP A 90 6.37 -9.75 37.85
CA ASP A 90 5.35 -8.75 38.17
C ASP A 90 5.55 -7.47 37.33
N LEU A 91 4.66 -6.50 37.50
CA LEU A 91 4.67 -5.26 36.72
C LEU A 91 5.93 -4.40 36.90
N SER A 92 6.76 -4.64 37.91
CA SER A 92 8.07 -3.97 38.04
C SER A 92 9.04 -4.38 36.92
N ASN A 93 8.80 -5.51 36.26
CA ASN A 93 9.59 -5.99 35.13
C ASN A 93 9.09 -5.49 33.76
N ALA A 94 8.00 -4.71 33.70
CA ALA A 94 7.39 -4.29 32.44
C ALA A 94 7.69 -2.84 32.09
N SER A 95 7.82 -2.56 30.78
CA SER A 95 7.80 -1.19 30.29
C SER A 95 6.41 -0.57 30.48
N MET A 96 6.34 0.74 30.69
CA MET A 96 5.06 1.46 30.74
C MET A 96 4.24 1.32 29.44
N ASN A 97 4.91 1.07 28.32
CA ASN A 97 4.24 0.81 27.04
C ASN A 97 3.54 -0.57 27.03
N ASP A 98 4.15 -1.61 27.59
CA ASP A 98 3.52 -2.93 27.70
C ASP A 98 2.34 -2.91 28.66
N ILE A 99 2.48 -2.22 29.79
CA ILE A 99 1.41 -2.02 30.77
C ILE A 99 0.23 -1.29 30.10
N ALA A 100 0.53 -0.19 29.41
CA ALA A 100 -0.47 0.55 28.64
C ALA A 100 -1.13 -0.29 27.57
N GLY A 101 -0.42 -1.25 26.97
CA GLY A 101 -0.93 -2.13 25.94
C GLY A 101 -2.13 -2.95 26.41
N VAL A 102 -2.11 -3.40 27.66
CA VAL A 102 -3.13 -4.25 28.27
C VAL A 102 -4.25 -3.45 28.93
N LEU A 103 -3.93 -2.28 29.50
CA LEU A 103 -4.92 -1.43 30.15
C LEU A 103 -5.81 -0.70 29.14
N THR A 104 -7.12 -0.61 29.41
CA THR A 104 -8.03 0.25 28.64
C THR A 104 -7.76 1.72 28.95
N LYS A 105 -8.22 2.65 28.09
CA LYS A 105 -8.11 4.08 28.39
C LYS A 105 -8.84 4.43 29.69
N ASP A 106 -10.00 3.82 29.92
CA ASP A 106 -10.79 4.03 31.12
C ASP A 106 -10.08 3.49 32.37
N ALA A 107 -9.41 2.33 32.28
CA ALA A 107 -8.59 1.81 33.37
C ALA A 107 -7.43 2.75 33.72
N LEU A 108 -6.76 3.32 32.71
CA LEU A 108 -5.70 4.31 32.94
C LEU A 108 -6.23 5.59 33.62
N LEU A 109 -7.41 6.06 33.22
CA LEU A 109 -8.05 7.23 33.85
C LEU A 109 -8.46 6.94 35.29
N ALA A 110 -8.98 5.74 35.57
CA ALA A 110 -9.32 5.31 36.92
C ALA A 110 -8.08 5.28 37.84
N LEU A 111 -6.97 4.73 37.34
CA LEU A 111 -5.70 4.71 38.08
C LEU A 111 -5.16 6.12 38.35
N LEU A 112 -5.18 6.98 37.34
CA LEU A 112 -4.75 8.38 37.49
C LEU A 112 -5.63 9.16 38.49
N ASN A 113 -6.91 8.82 38.59
CA ASN A 113 -7.82 9.43 39.57
C ASN A 113 -7.42 9.13 41.02
N GLU A 114 -6.76 7.99 41.28
CA GLU A 114 -6.29 7.67 42.62
C GLU A 114 -5.13 8.57 43.07
N TYR A 115 -4.43 9.23 42.14
CA TYR A 115 -3.36 10.18 42.41
C TYR A 115 -3.82 11.64 42.48
N GLY A 116 -5.06 11.95 42.05
CA GLY A 116 -5.60 13.32 42.01
C GLY A 116 -6.79 13.51 41.04
N SER A 117 -7.19 14.76 40.79
CA SER A 117 -8.38 15.08 39.99
C SER A 117 -8.21 14.75 38.49
N ILE A 118 -9.21 14.08 37.90
CA ILE A 118 -9.30 13.74 36.48
C ILE A 118 -9.71 14.88 35.54
N SER A 119 -9.91 16.09 36.05
CA SER A 119 -10.35 17.23 35.23
C SER A 119 -9.36 17.51 34.10
N GLY A 120 -9.80 17.34 32.85
CA GLY A 120 -8.98 17.54 31.65
C GLY A 120 -8.19 16.32 31.18
N LEU A 121 -8.14 15.20 31.93
CA LEU A 121 -7.40 13.99 31.51
C LEU A 121 -8.14 13.17 30.45
N SER A 122 -9.48 13.16 30.47
CA SER A 122 -10.28 12.36 29.52
C SER A 122 -10.11 12.75 28.05
N SER A 123 -9.75 14.00 27.77
CA SER A 123 -9.46 14.52 26.42
C SER A 123 -8.06 14.15 25.94
N LEU A 124 -7.16 13.70 26.82
CA LEU A 124 -5.80 13.32 26.44
C LEU A 124 -5.78 12.00 25.66
N SER A 125 -4.75 11.86 24.82
CA SER A 125 -4.48 10.62 24.11
C SER A 125 -3.92 9.56 25.07
N LYS A 126 -4.14 8.29 24.76
CA LYS A 126 -3.64 7.17 25.57
C LYS A 126 -2.12 7.27 25.86
N PRO A 127 -1.23 7.60 24.90
CA PRO A 127 0.20 7.78 25.20
C PRO A 127 0.50 8.87 26.24
N LYS A 128 -0.22 10.00 26.20
CA LYS A 128 -0.05 11.07 27.19
C LYS A 128 -0.46 10.61 28.60
N LEU A 129 -1.57 9.87 28.70
CA LEU A 129 -2.02 9.28 29.96
C LEU A 129 -1.00 8.29 30.54
N VAL A 130 -0.34 7.51 29.68
CA VAL A 130 0.69 6.55 30.09
C VAL A 130 1.93 7.26 30.62
N THR A 131 2.37 8.35 29.99
CA THR A 131 3.48 9.15 30.49
C THR A 131 3.17 9.80 31.84
N LEU A 132 1.94 10.28 32.03
CA LEU A 132 1.50 10.81 33.32
C LEU A 132 1.46 9.70 34.38
N LEU A 133 0.89 8.53 34.06
CA LEU A 133 0.81 7.42 35.00
C LEU A 133 2.20 6.95 35.41
N ARG A 134 3.15 6.88 34.47
CA ARG A 134 4.56 6.54 34.76
C ARG A 134 5.13 7.48 35.82
N HIS A 135 4.97 8.78 35.61
CA HIS A 135 5.50 9.80 36.52
C HIS A 135 4.90 9.66 37.93
N GLU A 136 3.59 9.47 38.03
CA GLU A 136 2.92 9.27 39.32
C GLU A 136 3.36 7.96 40.02
N VAL A 137 3.48 6.86 39.28
CA VAL A 137 3.95 5.57 39.81
C VAL A 137 5.41 5.65 40.27
N GLU A 138 6.29 6.33 39.52
CA GLU A 138 7.70 6.54 39.90
C GLU A 138 7.83 7.38 41.17
N LEU A 139 6.95 8.38 41.36
CA LEU A 139 6.97 9.26 42.53
C LEU A 139 6.30 8.66 43.77
N LYS A 140 5.19 7.94 43.60
CA LYS A 140 4.28 7.57 44.69
C LYS A 140 4.06 6.06 44.83
N GLY A 141 4.58 5.25 43.92
CA GLY A 141 4.27 3.81 43.81
C GLY A 141 2.87 3.56 43.24
N TRP A 142 2.53 2.29 42.98
CA TRP A 142 1.20 1.89 42.49
C TRP A 142 0.09 2.19 43.51
N PRO A 143 -1.16 2.49 43.07
CA PRO A 143 -2.26 2.73 43.99
C PRO A 143 -2.61 1.48 44.81
N ALA A 144 -3.02 1.65 46.07
CA ALA A 144 -3.29 0.53 46.97
C ALA A 144 -4.41 -0.41 46.50
N ASN A 145 -5.37 0.10 45.71
CA ASN A 145 -6.48 -0.70 45.19
C ASN A 145 -6.14 -1.41 43.87
N PHE A 146 -4.97 -1.13 43.29
CA PHE A 146 -4.52 -1.78 42.07
C PHE A 146 -3.72 -3.05 42.41
N SER A 147 -4.30 -4.21 42.11
CA SER A 147 -3.60 -5.48 42.29
C SER A 147 -2.63 -5.71 41.14
N THR A 148 -1.34 -5.47 41.38
CA THR A 148 -0.27 -5.81 40.43
C THR A 148 -0.20 -7.32 40.17
N ASN A 149 -0.66 -8.15 41.12
CA ASN A 149 -0.71 -9.62 41.04
C ASN A 149 -1.72 -10.16 40.02
N ASP A 150 -2.65 -9.32 39.55
CA ASP A 150 -3.58 -9.68 38.46
C ASP A 150 -2.88 -9.74 37.10
N TYR A 151 -1.62 -9.31 37.01
CA TYR A 151 -0.87 -9.23 35.78
C TYR A 151 0.39 -10.09 35.83
N LEU A 152 0.73 -10.69 34.69
CA LEU A 152 1.95 -11.45 34.48
C LEU A 152 2.82 -10.70 33.47
N VAL A 153 4.12 -10.62 33.72
CA VAL A 153 5.09 -10.08 32.77
C VAL A 153 5.96 -11.19 32.23
N CYS A 154 6.00 -11.36 30.91
CA CYS A 154 6.85 -12.36 30.25
C CYS A 154 8.33 -11.99 30.41
N LEU A 155 9.06 -12.69 31.29
CA LEU A 155 10.50 -12.47 31.51
C LEU A 155 11.38 -13.00 30.36
N PHE A 156 10.75 -13.58 29.34
CA PHE A 156 11.39 -14.11 28.14
C PHE A 156 11.08 -13.27 26.89
N ASP A 157 10.43 -12.11 27.02
CA ASP A 157 9.99 -11.30 25.87
C ASP A 157 11.18 -10.83 25.02
N ASP A 158 12.30 -10.44 25.64
CA ASP A 158 13.50 -9.99 24.91
C ASP A 158 14.10 -11.11 24.06
N ALA A 159 14.35 -12.28 24.66
CA ALA A 159 14.76 -13.48 23.92
C ALA A 159 13.78 -13.84 22.79
N LEU A 160 12.47 -13.77 23.04
CA LEU A 160 11.45 -14.05 22.03
C LEU A 160 11.46 -13.03 20.89
N ARG A 161 11.56 -11.74 21.19
CA ARG A 161 11.60 -10.68 20.18
C ARG A 161 12.86 -10.77 19.33
N PHE A 162 13.99 -11.13 19.92
CA PHE A 162 15.22 -11.45 19.19
C PHE A 162 15.01 -12.62 18.22
N LEU A 163 14.42 -13.74 18.68
CA LEU A 163 14.13 -14.89 17.82
C LEU A 163 13.15 -14.52 16.69
N LEU A 164 12.08 -13.79 17.00
CA LEU A 164 11.12 -13.32 16.00
C LEU A 164 11.78 -12.37 14.98
N PHE A 165 12.68 -11.51 15.42
CA PHE A 165 13.46 -10.65 14.55
C PHE A 165 14.37 -11.46 13.62
N LEU A 166 15.09 -12.46 14.15
CA LEU A 166 15.96 -13.31 13.35
C LEU A 166 15.14 -14.11 12.30
N TYR A 167 13.97 -14.61 12.69
CA TYR A 167 13.08 -15.35 11.81
C TYR A 167 12.43 -14.47 10.73
N PHE A 168 11.83 -13.33 11.10
CA PHE A 168 11.07 -12.48 10.15
C PHE A 168 11.88 -11.34 9.51
N GLY A 169 13.07 -11.05 10.01
CA GLY A 169 13.88 -9.88 9.63
C GLY A 169 13.23 -8.54 9.97
N ASN A 170 12.30 -8.50 10.92
CA ASN A 170 11.68 -7.26 11.38
C ASN A 170 11.03 -7.44 12.76
N THR A 171 10.85 -6.34 13.49
CA THR A 171 10.30 -6.31 14.85
C THR A 171 8.76 -6.28 14.91
N LYS A 172 8.09 -6.24 13.76
CA LYS A 172 6.61 -6.07 13.68
C LYS A 172 5.88 -7.39 13.50
N SER A 173 6.52 -8.37 12.89
CA SER A 173 5.94 -9.67 12.56
C SER A 173 5.76 -10.51 13.82
N ARG A 174 4.76 -11.40 13.79
CA ARG A 174 4.31 -12.21 14.93
C ARG A 174 3.96 -13.61 14.43
N LEU A 175 3.87 -14.55 15.36
CA LEU A 175 3.52 -15.95 15.12
C LEU A 175 2.11 -16.18 14.55
N ASN A 176 1.23 -15.18 14.61
CA ASN A 176 -0.10 -15.27 13.99
C ASN A 176 -0.06 -15.46 12.46
N GLN A 177 1.08 -15.22 11.81
CA GLN A 177 1.26 -15.47 10.37
C GLN A 177 1.13 -16.95 10.01
N PHE A 178 1.57 -17.88 10.87
CA PHE A 178 1.39 -19.31 10.67
C PHE A 178 -0.10 -19.68 10.64
N SER A 179 -0.90 -19.09 11.53
CA SER A 179 -2.35 -19.30 11.53
C SER A 179 -3.01 -18.71 10.28
N MET A 180 -2.60 -17.51 9.84
CA MET A 180 -3.11 -16.91 8.60
C MET A 180 -2.78 -17.74 7.36
N ARG A 181 -1.60 -18.38 7.33
CA ARG A 181 -1.19 -19.32 6.27
C ARG A 181 -2.10 -20.54 6.24
N ASP A 182 -2.26 -21.23 7.35
CA ASP A 182 -3.02 -22.48 7.40
C ASP A 182 -4.51 -22.29 7.12
N LEU A 183 -5.06 -21.13 7.51
CA LEU A 183 -6.41 -20.69 7.18
C LEU A 183 -6.58 -20.27 5.71
N GLY A 184 -5.50 -20.15 4.93
CA GLY A 184 -5.51 -19.73 3.53
C GLY A 184 -5.73 -18.23 3.32
N VAL A 185 -5.66 -17.43 4.39
CA VAL A 185 -5.77 -15.96 4.34
C VAL A 185 -4.47 -15.33 3.83
N MET A 186 -3.34 -15.92 4.19
CA MET A 186 -2.01 -15.54 3.72
C MET A 186 -1.45 -16.65 2.83
N ARG A 187 -0.98 -16.29 1.64
CA ARG A 187 -0.22 -17.21 0.79
C ARG A 187 1.26 -17.00 1.04
N THR A 188 2.02 -18.09 1.16
CA THR A 188 3.46 -18.13 1.40
C THR A 188 4.19 -18.82 0.24
N ARG A 189 5.53 -18.85 0.28
CA ARG A 189 6.36 -19.55 -0.71
C ARG A 189 7.30 -20.53 -0.04
N SER A 190 6.75 -21.65 0.44
CA SER A 190 7.57 -22.73 0.99
C SER A 190 8.49 -23.38 -0.06
N ASP A 191 8.18 -23.26 -1.36
CA ASP A 191 8.96 -23.82 -2.48
C ASP A 191 10.27 -23.09 -2.77
N SER A 192 10.47 -21.89 -2.21
CA SER A 192 11.64 -21.04 -2.43
C SER A 192 12.46 -20.80 -1.16
N VAL A 193 12.20 -21.56 -0.09
CA VAL A 193 12.96 -21.48 1.18
C VAL A 193 14.18 -22.37 1.10
N ASN A 194 15.35 -21.81 1.40
CA ASN A 194 16.59 -22.56 1.58
C ASN A 194 17.05 -22.46 3.03
N ASP A 195 17.83 -23.43 3.50
CA ASP A 195 18.49 -23.36 4.81
C ASP A 195 19.66 -22.37 4.76
N VAL A 196 19.33 -21.07 4.82
CA VAL A 196 20.28 -19.97 4.80
C VAL A 196 20.04 -19.06 6.00
N ALA A 197 21.12 -18.56 6.57
CA ALA A 197 21.06 -17.61 7.66
C ALA A 197 20.76 -16.19 7.15
N ARG A 198 20.01 -15.40 7.93
CA ARG A 198 19.67 -14.00 7.57
C ARG A 198 20.86 -13.04 7.67
N PHE A 199 21.80 -13.37 8.55
CA PHE A 199 22.99 -12.60 8.86
C PHE A 199 24.21 -13.51 8.74
N GLU A 200 25.35 -12.92 8.39
CA GLU A 200 26.59 -13.65 8.14
C GLU A 200 27.25 -14.12 9.45
N THR A 201 27.15 -13.31 10.50
CA THR A 201 27.82 -13.55 11.77
C THR A 201 26.91 -13.27 12.96
N LYS A 202 27.23 -13.86 14.11
CA LYS A 202 26.56 -13.57 15.38
C LYS A 202 26.71 -12.10 15.78
N VAL A 203 27.90 -11.52 15.59
CA VAL A 203 28.16 -10.10 15.87
C VAL A 203 27.24 -9.20 15.05
N ASP A 204 27.12 -9.45 13.74
CA ASP A 204 26.20 -8.69 12.89
C ASP A 204 24.73 -8.90 13.28
N THR A 205 24.37 -10.09 13.76
CA THR A 205 23.00 -10.37 14.24
C THR A 205 22.67 -9.56 15.48
N GLU A 206 23.58 -9.52 16.46
CA GLU A 206 23.42 -8.77 17.69
C GLU A 206 23.42 -7.26 17.44
N ALA A 207 24.29 -6.77 16.55
CA ALA A 207 24.29 -5.38 16.11
C ALA A 207 22.99 -5.00 15.38
N ALA A 208 22.53 -5.82 14.44
CA ALA A 208 21.28 -5.59 13.72
C ALA A 208 20.07 -5.59 14.66
N TRP A 209 20.04 -6.49 15.65
CA TRP A 209 19.02 -6.50 16.69
C TRP A 209 19.04 -5.22 17.52
N PHE A 210 20.22 -4.79 17.99
CA PHE A 210 20.39 -3.54 18.72
C PHE A 210 19.73 -2.38 17.96
N TYR A 211 20.08 -2.18 16.70
CA TYR A 211 19.53 -1.09 15.89
C TYR A 211 18.03 -1.24 15.65
N ALA A 212 17.58 -2.44 15.26
CA ALA A 212 16.17 -2.69 14.97
C ALA A 212 15.28 -2.48 16.19
N ASP A 213 15.75 -2.87 17.37
CA ASP A 213 15.03 -2.68 18.62
C ASP A 213 14.99 -1.20 19.02
N HIS A 214 16.14 -0.50 18.99
CA HIS A 214 16.20 0.93 19.31
C HIS A 214 15.31 1.77 18.38
N ILE A 215 15.21 1.43 17.09
CA ILE A 215 14.26 2.08 16.17
C ILE A 215 12.82 2.02 16.70
N THR A 216 12.41 0.91 17.32
CA THR A 216 11.06 0.79 17.89
C THR A 216 10.86 1.65 19.13
N GLN A 217 11.94 1.95 19.85
CA GLN A 217 11.93 2.75 21.07
C GLN A 217 12.01 4.26 20.82
N LEU A 218 12.66 4.71 19.72
CA LEU A 218 12.85 6.12 19.36
C LEU A 218 11.60 7.03 19.48
N PRO A 219 10.37 6.59 19.15
CA PRO A 219 9.17 7.43 19.32
C PRO A 219 8.81 7.73 20.78
N PHE A 220 9.34 6.96 21.74
CA PHE A 220 9.00 7.03 23.16
C PHE A 220 10.08 7.67 24.03
N LEU A 221 11.27 7.90 23.47
CA LEU A 221 12.37 8.60 24.14
C LEU A 221 12.10 10.11 24.19
N ASP A 222 12.42 10.72 25.33
CA ASP A 222 12.42 12.18 25.49
C ASP A 222 13.72 12.80 24.95
N GLU A 223 13.79 14.14 24.97
CA GLU A 223 14.93 14.88 24.41
C GLU A 223 16.25 14.54 25.12
N ALA A 224 16.23 14.38 26.45
CA ALA A 224 17.41 14.05 27.23
C ALA A 224 17.93 12.64 26.91
N ALA A 225 17.03 11.66 26.80
CA ALA A 225 17.37 10.29 26.41
C ALA A 225 17.91 10.23 24.97
N LEU A 226 17.35 11.00 24.03
CA LEU A 226 17.85 11.08 22.66
C LEU A 226 19.28 11.64 22.60
N LEU A 227 19.57 12.68 23.38
CA LEU A 227 20.91 13.28 23.47
C LEU A 227 21.92 12.38 24.19
N SER A 228 21.49 11.59 25.16
CA SER A 228 22.32 10.57 25.78
C SER A 228 22.68 9.49 24.77
N LEU A 229 21.68 8.95 24.07
CA LEU A 229 21.83 7.90 23.08
C LEU A 229 22.75 8.33 21.92
N SER A 230 22.74 9.60 21.52
CA SER A 230 23.59 10.11 20.45
C SER A 230 25.09 10.14 20.80
N LYS A 231 25.44 10.00 22.08
CA LYS A 231 26.82 10.03 22.59
C LYS A 231 27.37 8.63 22.90
N GLU A 232 26.54 7.60 22.75
CA GLU A 232 26.94 6.21 22.98
C GLU A 232 27.78 5.67 21.83
N VAL A 233 28.58 4.64 22.12
CA VAL A 233 29.32 3.90 21.10
C VAL A 233 28.40 2.84 20.51
N PHE A 234 28.05 2.97 19.23
CA PHE A 234 27.19 2.01 18.57
C PHE A 234 27.95 0.75 18.13
N PRO A 235 27.30 -0.43 18.11
CA PRO A 235 27.91 -1.68 17.64
C PRO A 235 28.43 -1.59 16.19
N SER A 236 29.59 -2.17 15.90
CA SER A 236 30.09 -2.22 14.52
C SER A 236 29.32 -3.25 13.68
N THR A 237 29.19 -2.97 12.38
CA THR A 237 28.51 -3.84 11.40
C THR A 237 29.43 -4.09 10.21
N HIS A 238 29.47 -5.33 9.73
CA HIS A 238 30.27 -5.72 8.57
C HIS A 238 29.38 -6.26 7.44
N GLY A 239 28.42 -7.12 7.79
CA GLY A 239 27.49 -7.69 6.82
C GLY A 239 26.45 -6.70 6.30
N VAL A 240 26.06 -6.86 5.03
CA VAL A 240 25.11 -5.95 4.33
C VAL A 240 23.78 -5.83 5.08
N SER A 241 23.26 -6.95 5.60
CA SER A 241 22.03 -6.97 6.42
C SER A 241 22.14 -6.07 7.65
N ALA A 242 23.26 -6.09 8.36
CA ALA A 242 23.41 -5.34 9.60
C ALA A 242 23.61 -3.84 9.33
N CYS A 243 24.42 -3.49 8.32
CA CYS A 243 24.61 -2.12 7.87
C CYS A 243 23.28 -1.44 7.49
N PHE A 244 22.33 -2.19 6.91
CA PHE A 244 20.99 -1.69 6.60
C PHE A 244 20.25 -1.18 7.86
N TYR A 245 20.22 -1.96 8.95
CA TYR A 245 19.54 -1.55 10.18
C TYR A 245 20.28 -0.40 10.88
N ARG A 246 21.62 -0.42 10.87
CA ARG A 246 22.45 0.68 11.37
C ARG A 246 22.08 2.00 10.70
N ASP A 247 22.14 2.03 9.37
CA ASP A 247 21.90 3.26 8.63
C ASP A 247 20.46 3.76 8.78
N GLN A 248 19.49 2.83 8.86
CA GLN A 248 18.10 3.19 9.15
C GLN A 248 17.97 3.83 10.55
N PHE A 249 18.63 3.26 11.56
CA PHE A 249 18.62 3.80 12.91
C PHE A 249 19.28 5.18 12.98
N LEU A 250 20.50 5.32 12.46
CA LEU A 250 21.25 6.58 12.45
C LEU A 250 20.47 7.68 11.71
N TYR A 251 19.86 7.36 10.57
CA TYR A 251 19.00 8.30 9.85
C TYR A 251 17.84 8.81 10.74
N LEU A 252 17.09 7.89 11.37
CA LEU A 252 15.93 8.25 12.19
C LEU A 252 16.30 9.00 13.46
N LEU A 253 17.40 8.60 14.12
CA LEU A 253 17.93 9.29 15.30
C LEU A 253 18.42 10.70 14.92
N GLY A 254 19.21 10.82 13.86
CA GLY A 254 19.70 12.09 13.35
C GLY A 254 18.58 13.06 12.99
N LEU A 255 17.49 12.58 12.35
CA LEU A 255 16.32 13.39 12.08
C LEU A 255 15.67 13.98 13.34
N LYS A 256 15.55 13.19 14.41
CA LYS A 256 14.98 13.66 15.69
C LYS A 256 15.89 14.68 16.35
N LEU A 257 17.21 14.44 16.32
CA LEU A 257 18.20 15.31 16.93
C LEU A 257 18.33 16.66 16.22
N LEU A 258 18.10 16.74 14.90
CA LEU A 258 18.14 18.02 14.18
C LEU A 258 17.19 19.09 14.74
N ASP A 259 16.08 18.69 15.35
CA ASP A 259 15.12 19.60 15.98
C ASP A 259 15.46 19.92 17.44
N ILE A 260 16.39 19.17 18.06
CA ILE A 260 16.78 19.28 19.47
C ILE A 260 18.16 19.94 19.60
N GLU A 261 19.19 19.32 19.01
CA GLU A 261 20.59 19.77 18.97
C GLU A 261 21.17 19.46 17.59
N ARG A 262 21.22 20.48 16.72
CA ARG A 262 21.58 20.32 15.29
C ARG A 262 22.95 19.69 15.08
N GLU A 263 23.96 20.07 15.87
CA GLU A 263 25.31 19.54 15.74
C GLU A 263 25.34 18.02 15.99
N ALA A 264 24.68 17.55 17.05
CA ALA A 264 24.52 16.13 17.33
C ALA A 264 23.76 15.41 16.21
N GLY A 265 22.69 16.02 15.68
CA GLY A 265 21.94 15.47 14.55
C GLY A 265 22.76 15.32 13.28
N LEU A 266 23.57 16.32 12.93
CA LEU A 266 24.49 16.25 11.78
C LEU A 266 25.60 15.22 11.99
N HIS A 267 26.17 15.15 13.20
CA HIS A 267 27.18 14.14 13.52
C HIS A 267 26.63 12.72 13.32
N VAL A 268 25.46 12.41 13.89
CA VAL A 268 24.80 11.10 13.75
C VAL A 268 24.45 10.80 12.28
N LEU A 269 23.97 11.79 11.52
CA LEU A 269 23.70 11.59 10.09
C LEU A 269 24.97 11.30 9.28
N GLY A 270 26.10 11.94 9.63
CA GLY A 270 27.39 11.75 8.98
C GLY A 270 28.01 10.37 9.21
N MET A 271 27.59 9.65 10.25
CA MET A 271 28.02 8.27 10.52
C MET A 271 27.36 7.22 9.62
N ALA A 272 26.27 7.56 8.93
CA ALA A 272 25.50 6.61 8.13
C ALA A 272 25.94 6.59 6.66
N ASP A 273 25.98 5.40 6.07
CA ASP A 273 26.43 5.23 4.68
C ASP A 273 25.31 5.35 3.65
N SER A 274 24.06 5.23 4.08
CA SER A 274 22.91 5.29 3.18
C SER A 274 22.76 6.63 2.44
N ASP A 275 22.34 6.55 1.18
CA ASP A 275 22.07 7.70 0.32
C ASP A 275 21.15 8.74 0.98
N LYS A 276 20.12 8.26 1.70
CA LYS A 276 19.15 9.12 2.39
C LYS A 276 19.79 9.93 3.51
N ALA A 277 20.71 9.34 4.27
CA ALA A 277 21.41 10.03 5.33
C ALA A 277 22.42 11.03 4.76
N LYS A 278 23.22 10.62 3.78
CA LYS A 278 24.19 11.49 3.09
C LYS A 278 23.53 12.71 2.46
N GLU A 279 22.43 12.51 1.71
CA GLU A 279 21.67 13.63 1.16
C GLU A 279 21.11 14.54 2.26
N LYS A 280 20.54 13.97 3.32
CA LYS A 280 19.95 14.77 4.40
C LYS A 280 21.02 15.59 5.10
N TRP A 281 22.18 14.99 5.38
CA TRP A 281 23.36 15.68 5.91
C TRP A 281 23.76 16.85 4.99
N LEU A 282 23.98 16.61 3.70
CA LEU A 282 24.34 17.64 2.72
C LEU A 282 23.36 18.82 2.70
N ARG A 283 22.06 18.54 2.75
CA ARG A 283 21.02 19.58 2.75
C ARG A 283 20.99 20.40 4.03
N GLU A 284 21.20 19.78 5.19
CA GLU A 284 21.17 20.47 6.48
C GLU A 284 22.48 21.20 6.76
N SER A 285 23.64 20.59 6.50
CA SER A 285 24.96 21.26 6.59
C SER A 285 25.04 22.50 5.69
N TYR A 286 24.43 22.45 4.50
CA TYR A 286 24.34 23.63 3.63
C TYR A 286 23.53 24.77 4.26
N LYS A 287 22.41 24.44 4.93
CA LYS A 287 21.59 25.46 5.61
C LYS A 287 22.34 26.10 6.79
N ASP A 288 23.21 25.32 7.43
CA ASP A 288 24.02 25.75 8.57
C ASP A 288 25.25 26.56 8.12
N GLY A 289 25.42 26.79 6.82
CA GLY A 289 26.48 27.65 6.26
C GLY A 289 27.82 26.95 6.07
N VAL A 290 27.89 25.62 6.22
CA VAL A 290 29.11 24.82 6.07
C VAL A 290 29.37 24.54 4.58
N LEU A 291 29.63 25.60 3.81
CA LEU A 291 29.61 25.53 2.35
C LEU A 291 30.77 24.73 1.74
N GLU A 292 31.99 24.89 2.27
CA GLU A 292 33.18 24.24 1.71
C GLU A 292 33.15 22.71 1.92
N GLU A 293 32.76 22.24 3.11
CA GLU A 293 32.64 20.80 3.38
C GLU A 293 31.53 20.16 2.54
N VAL A 294 30.38 20.83 2.42
CA VAL A 294 29.29 20.38 1.56
C VAL A 294 29.75 20.31 0.11
N LYS A 295 30.50 21.31 -0.35
CA LYS A 295 31.02 21.35 -1.72
C LYS A 295 31.97 20.18 -1.98
N ALA A 296 32.96 19.98 -1.11
CA ALA A 296 33.92 18.88 -1.22
C ALA A 296 33.22 17.50 -1.19
N ALA A 297 32.23 17.33 -0.31
CA ALA A 297 31.45 16.09 -0.24
C ALA A 297 30.60 15.84 -1.51
N LEU A 298 30.07 16.89 -2.15
CA LEU A 298 29.36 16.76 -3.42
C LEU A 298 30.31 16.40 -4.57
N GLU A 299 31.47 17.05 -4.64
CA GLU A 299 32.50 16.76 -5.65
C GLU A 299 32.98 15.31 -5.52
N GLU A 300 33.24 14.82 -4.30
CA GLU A 300 33.60 13.43 -4.05
C GLU A 300 32.52 12.43 -4.50
N ILE A 301 31.24 12.73 -4.24
CA ILE A 301 30.14 11.88 -4.71
C ILE A 301 30.03 11.90 -6.24
N ILE A 302 30.32 13.02 -6.88
CA ILE A 302 30.27 13.15 -8.34
C ILE A 302 31.41 12.38 -9.00
N ASP A 303 32.61 12.47 -8.43
CA ASP A 303 33.80 11.82 -8.95
C ASP A 303 33.80 10.31 -8.64
N ASN A 304 33.29 9.91 -7.47
CA ASN A 304 33.23 8.52 -6.99
C ASN A 304 31.82 8.15 -6.48
N PRO A 305 30.84 7.98 -7.37
CA PRO A 305 29.45 7.76 -6.97
C PRO A 305 29.23 6.38 -6.33
N ALA A 306 28.77 6.39 -5.08
CA ALA A 306 28.36 5.16 -4.36
C ALA A 306 27.06 4.56 -4.92
N SER A 307 26.18 5.39 -5.47
CA SER A 307 24.97 4.97 -6.17
C SER A 307 24.60 6.00 -7.24
N ASP A 308 23.93 5.55 -8.29
CA ASP A 308 23.45 6.46 -9.34
C ASP A 308 22.47 7.49 -8.77
N THR A 309 21.68 7.12 -7.75
CA THR A 309 20.67 7.99 -7.13
C THR A 309 21.32 9.11 -6.33
N LEU A 310 22.37 8.79 -5.57
CA LEU A 310 23.13 9.79 -4.83
C LEU A 310 23.90 10.71 -5.79
N LEU A 311 24.46 10.16 -6.88
CA LEU A 311 25.08 10.94 -7.96
C LEU A 311 24.11 11.98 -8.55
N ALA A 312 22.93 11.53 -8.99
CA ALA A 312 21.93 12.41 -9.58
C ALA A 312 21.49 13.53 -8.62
N PHE A 313 21.39 13.23 -7.32
CA PHE A 313 21.16 14.24 -6.31
C PHE A 313 22.33 15.22 -6.20
N ALA A 314 23.57 14.72 -6.13
CA ALA A 314 24.76 15.54 -5.96
C ALA A 314 24.96 16.51 -7.12
N GLU A 315 24.85 16.04 -8.36
CA GLU A 315 24.93 16.87 -9.57
C GLU A 315 23.89 18.00 -9.55
N ASP A 316 22.62 17.68 -9.26
CA ASP A 316 21.54 18.68 -9.19
C ASP A 316 21.77 19.69 -8.06
N PHE A 317 22.09 19.19 -6.86
CA PHE A 317 22.27 20.04 -5.70
C PHE A 317 23.49 20.96 -5.87
N TYR A 318 24.59 20.43 -6.40
CA TYR A 318 25.79 21.18 -6.73
C TYR A 318 25.50 22.28 -7.76
N ALA A 319 24.85 21.93 -8.87
CA ALA A 319 24.49 22.90 -9.91
C ALA A 319 23.57 24.03 -9.39
N ARG A 320 22.60 23.71 -8.52
CA ARG A 320 21.68 24.71 -7.98
C ARG A 320 22.33 25.63 -6.95
N LYS A 321 23.20 25.09 -6.09
CA LYS A 321 23.74 25.81 -4.95
C LYS A 321 25.05 26.53 -5.22
N PHE A 322 25.91 25.96 -6.06
CA PHE A 322 27.24 26.50 -6.34
C PHE A 322 27.34 27.12 -7.75
N HIS A 323 26.56 26.63 -8.73
CA HIS A 323 26.53 27.19 -10.09
C HIS A 323 25.34 28.14 -10.33
N LYS A 324 24.59 28.53 -9.29
CA LYS A 324 23.46 29.48 -9.33
C LYS A 324 22.34 29.13 -10.33
N LYS A 325 22.18 27.86 -10.70
CA LYS A 325 21.07 27.41 -11.54
C LYS A 325 19.76 27.38 -10.73
N ARG A 326 18.67 27.95 -11.26
CA ARG A 326 17.39 28.09 -10.52
C ARG A 326 16.49 26.84 -10.55
N THR A 327 16.66 25.97 -11.56
CA THR A 327 15.82 24.78 -11.84
C THR A 327 16.70 23.56 -12.15
N SER A 328 16.22 22.33 -11.88
CA SER A 328 16.98 21.12 -12.22
C SER A 328 17.03 20.92 -13.74
N SER A 329 18.08 20.27 -14.26
CA SER A 329 18.18 19.90 -15.68
C SER A 329 16.97 19.10 -16.16
N VAL A 330 16.51 18.15 -15.34
CA VAL A 330 15.31 17.34 -15.60
C VAL A 330 14.06 18.21 -15.66
N THR A 331 13.91 19.18 -14.75
CA THR A 331 12.75 20.10 -14.74
C THR A 331 12.72 20.97 -15.99
N ASP A 332 13.87 21.47 -16.44
CA ASP A 332 13.96 22.27 -17.66
C ASP A 332 13.62 21.43 -18.89
N MET A 333 14.14 20.21 -18.97
CA MET A 333 13.86 19.27 -20.05
C MET A 333 12.37 18.91 -20.11
N LEU A 334 11.74 18.64 -18.96
CA LEU A 334 10.31 18.32 -18.89
C LEU A 334 9.44 19.51 -19.25
N ARG A 335 9.87 20.75 -18.97
CA ARG A 335 9.16 21.95 -19.46
C ARG A 335 9.19 22.02 -20.98
N SER A 336 10.34 21.74 -21.62
CA SER A 336 10.42 21.71 -23.09
C SER A 336 9.65 20.55 -23.71
N ALA A 337 9.47 19.44 -22.99
CA ALA A 337 8.70 18.27 -23.39
C ALA A 337 7.26 18.29 -22.84
N SER A 338 6.78 19.42 -22.32
CA SER A 338 5.46 19.51 -21.72
C SER A 338 4.36 19.63 -22.77
N ARG A 339 3.22 19.01 -22.50
CA ARG A 339 2.06 18.98 -23.37
C ARG A 339 0.83 19.38 -22.60
N THR A 340 -0.13 19.98 -23.27
CA THR A 340 -1.40 20.33 -22.66
C THR A 340 -2.52 19.67 -23.44
N LEU A 341 -3.37 18.91 -22.74
CA LEU A 341 -4.56 18.30 -23.33
C LEU A 341 -5.82 18.90 -22.71
N ALA A 342 -6.79 19.17 -23.57
CA ALA A 342 -8.14 19.50 -23.15
C ALA A 342 -8.90 18.19 -22.93
N ILE A 343 -9.22 17.89 -21.66
CA ILE A 343 -9.96 16.70 -21.27
C ILE A 343 -11.28 17.13 -20.65
N ASP A 344 -12.35 16.40 -20.98
CA ASP A 344 -13.66 16.68 -20.42
C ASP A 344 -13.68 16.56 -18.88
N VAL A 345 -14.32 17.51 -18.21
CA VAL A 345 -14.40 17.61 -16.75
C VAL A 345 -15.01 16.37 -16.09
N SER A 346 -15.83 15.60 -16.81
CA SER A 346 -16.37 14.32 -16.33
C SER A 346 -15.29 13.27 -16.01
N GLN A 347 -14.10 13.41 -16.60
CA GLN A 347 -12.97 12.50 -16.40
C GLN A 347 -12.11 12.87 -15.19
N ASN A 348 -12.47 13.90 -14.40
CA ASN A 348 -11.65 14.41 -13.30
C ASN A 348 -11.33 13.40 -12.18
N GLN A 349 -12.08 12.30 -12.08
CA GLN A 349 -11.79 11.21 -11.14
C GLN A 349 -10.96 10.07 -11.76
N GLN A 350 -10.70 10.10 -13.07
CA GLN A 350 -9.97 9.07 -13.83
C GLN A 350 -9.17 9.73 -14.96
N VAL A 351 -8.31 10.69 -14.61
CA VAL A 351 -7.64 11.59 -15.56
C VAL A 351 -6.86 10.82 -16.63
N GLU A 352 -6.10 9.80 -16.22
CA GLU A 352 -5.26 8.99 -17.11
C GLU A 352 -6.10 8.22 -18.13
N ARG A 353 -7.29 7.75 -17.72
CA ARG A 353 -8.23 7.10 -18.62
C ARG A 353 -8.83 8.10 -19.60
N GLY A 354 -9.18 9.30 -19.14
CA GLY A 354 -9.65 10.39 -20.00
C GLY A 354 -8.62 10.76 -21.06
N VAL A 355 -7.34 10.84 -20.69
CA VAL A 355 -6.22 11.09 -21.62
C VAL A 355 -6.07 9.95 -22.62
N LEU A 356 -6.10 8.68 -22.19
CA LEU A 356 -6.03 7.55 -23.11
C LEU A 356 -7.22 7.49 -24.09
N ALA A 357 -8.43 7.79 -23.62
CA ALA A 357 -9.61 7.88 -24.48
C ALA A 357 -9.48 9.03 -25.50
N HIS A 358 -8.94 10.18 -25.08
CA HIS A 358 -8.62 11.28 -26.00
C HIS A 358 -7.63 10.83 -27.08
N TYR A 359 -6.56 10.13 -26.72
CA TYR A 359 -5.61 9.58 -27.69
C TYR A 359 -6.25 8.56 -28.64
N ALA A 360 -7.05 7.64 -28.12
CA ALA A 360 -7.74 6.63 -28.93
C ALA A 360 -8.65 7.27 -30.01
N ARG A 361 -9.38 8.35 -29.67
CA ARG A 361 -10.20 9.11 -30.64
C ARG A 361 -9.37 9.73 -31.77
N HIS A 362 -8.10 10.01 -31.53
CA HIS A 362 -7.16 10.55 -32.51
C HIS A 362 -6.33 9.44 -33.20
N GLY A 363 -6.68 8.16 -33.02
CA GLY A 363 -5.97 7.04 -33.62
C GLY A 363 -4.61 6.74 -32.97
N ILE A 364 -4.34 7.31 -31.79
CA ILE A 364 -3.10 7.09 -31.03
C ILE A 364 -3.34 5.95 -30.04
N GLN A 365 -2.43 4.97 -30.05
CA GLN A 365 -2.51 3.84 -29.13
C GLN A 365 -1.88 4.21 -27.79
N GLY A 366 -2.47 3.76 -26.68
CA GLY A 366 -1.95 4.03 -25.36
C GLY A 366 -2.31 2.97 -24.33
N TRP A 367 -1.45 2.84 -23.32
CA TRP A 367 -1.55 1.84 -22.27
C TRP A 367 -1.27 2.49 -20.93
N ARG A 368 -1.99 2.05 -19.89
CA ARG A 368 -1.63 2.38 -18.50
C ARG A 368 -0.42 1.57 -18.08
N THR A 369 0.59 2.25 -17.54
CA THR A 369 1.86 1.65 -17.17
C THR A 369 2.14 1.82 -15.69
N GLU A 370 2.30 3.07 -15.24
CA GLU A 370 2.75 3.43 -13.90
C GLU A 370 3.90 2.50 -13.43
N ASN A 371 3.89 2.12 -12.17
CA ASN A 371 4.86 1.20 -11.58
C ASN A 371 4.67 -0.25 -12.06
N ARG A 372 3.50 -0.59 -12.59
CA ARG A 372 3.12 -1.97 -12.88
C ARG A 372 3.94 -2.54 -14.03
N LEU A 373 4.10 -1.79 -15.11
CA LEU A 373 4.82 -2.24 -16.31
C LEU A 373 6.23 -2.71 -15.95
N TRP A 374 7.03 -1.81 -15.37
CA TRP A 374 8.44 -2.07 -15.08
C TRP A 374 8.64 -3.12 -14.00
N ARG A 375 7.84 -3.13 -12.93
CA ARG A 375 7.91 -4.17 -11.90
C ARG A 375 7.55 -5.56 -12.42
N SER A 376 6.57 -5.64 -13.33
CA SER A 376 6.14 -6.90 -13.93
C SER A 376 7.19 -7.41 -14.93
N LEU A 377 7.70 -6.53 -15.79
CA LEU A 377 8.78 -6.86 -16.71
C LEU A 377 10.03 -7.33 -15.94
N PHE A 378 10.47 -6.58 -14.94
CA PHE A 378 11.62 -6.94 -14.10
C PHE A 378 11.43 -8.31 -13.42
N GLY A 379 10.29 -8.51 -12.77
CA GLY A 379 10.01 -9.76 -12.06
C GLY A 379 9.89 -10.98 -12.97
N LEU A 380 9.37 -10.81 -14.20
CA LEU A 380 9.29 -11.89 -15.19
C LEU A 380 10.64 -12.14 -15.87
N THR A 381 11.41 -11.10 -16.20
CA THR A 381 12.75 -11.26 -16.78
C THR A 381 13.64 -12.05 -15.83
N PHE A 382 13.71 -11.62 -14.56
CA PHE A 382 14.65 -12.16 -13.59
C PHE A 382 14.01 -13.18 -12.63
N TRP A 383 12.94 -13.85 -13.04
CA TRP A 383 12.20 -14.76 -12.15
C TRP A 383 13.10 -15.82 -11.52
N LYS A 384 13.99 -16.41 -12.33
CA LYS A 384 14.98 -17.39 -11.87
C LYS A 384 15.91 -16.81 -10.82
N GLN A 385 16.54 -15.67 -11.10
CA GLN A 385 17.44 -15.01 -10.17
C GLN A 385 16.72 -14.64 -8.87
N LEU A 386 15.49 -14.16 -8.94
CA LEU A 386 14.73 -13.67 -7.79
C LEU A 386 14.15 -14.77 -6.90
N TYR A 387 13.85 -15.94 -7.44
CA TYR A 387 13.03 -16.94 -6.74
C TYR A 387 13.56 -18.37 -6.79
N GLU A 388 14.57 -18.64 -7.62
CA GLU A 388 15.24 -19.94 -7.71
C GLU A 388 16.70 -19.83 -7.27
N GLU A 389 17.40 -18.74 -7.63
CA GLU A 389 18.79 -18.49 -7.24
C GLU A 389 18.89 -17.64 -5.96
N ASP A 390 18.00 -16.66 -5.77
CA ASP A 390 17.89 -15.91 -4.52
C ASP A 390 17.03 -16.66 -3.51
N ALA A 391 17.60 -16.88 -2.34
CA ALA A 391 16.97 -17.63 -1.28
C ALA A 391 16.02 -16.74 -0.46
N LEU A 392 14.78 -17.21 -0.25
CA LEU A 392 14.00 -16.73 0.88
C LEU A 392 14.56 -17.39 2.15
N VAL A 393 14.75 -16.60 3.20
CA VAL A 393 15.17 -17.11 4.51
C VAL A 393 14.01 -17.88 5.17
N THR A 394 12.79 -17.37 5.02
CA THR A 394 11.57 -18.03 5.49
C THR A 394 10.46 -17.92 4.46
N GLU A 395 9.46 -18.80 4.54
CA GLU A 395 8.31 -18.77 3.61
C GLU A 395 7.45 -17.50 3.73
N PHE A 396 7.62 -16.76 4.83
CA PHE A 396 6.92 -15.50 5.13
C PHE A 396 7.64 -14.28 4.52
N ASP A 397 8.86 -14.45 4.03
CA ASP A 397 9.56 -13.40 3.29
C ASP A 397 8.86 -13.17 1.94
N ARG A 398 8.20 -12.01 1.81
CA ARG A 398 7.52 -11.64 0.56
C ARG A 398 8.49 -11.21 -0.54
N ARG A 399 9.54 -10.48 -0.15
CA ARG A 399 10.54 -9.92 -1.06
C ARG A 399 11.88 -10.64 -0.85
N PRO A 400 12.57 -11.05 -1.92
CA PRO A 400 13.90 -11.64 -1.82
C PRO A 400 14.88 -10.72 -1.08
N LEU A 401 15.82 -11.32 -0.35
CA LEU A 401 16.72 -10.58 0.53
C LEU A 401 17.58 -9.58 -0.25
N SER A 402 18.03 -9.96 -1.44
CA SER A 402 18.88 -9.12 -2.27
C SER A 402 18.20 -7.82 -2.71
N LEU A 403 16.88 -7.86 -2.97
CA LEU A 403 16.09 -6.67 -3.26
C LEU A 403 15.80 -5.83 -2.02
N LYS A 404 15.71 -6.43 -0.83
CA LYS A 404 15.58 -5.66 0.43
C LYS A 404 16.88 -4.90 0.75
N GLN A 405 18.02 -5.52 0.45
CA GLN A 405 19.36 -4.97 0.66
C GLN A 405 19.85 -4.10 -0.51
N ASN A 406 19.08 -4.02 -1.60
CA ASN A 406 19.44 -3.27 -2.82
C ASN A 406 20.80 -3.70 -3.42
N ASN A 407 21.15 -4.99 -3.35
CA ASN A 407 22.42 -5.55 -3.85
C ASN A 407 22.19 -6.67 -4.90
N PHE A 408 20.99 -6.72 -5.50
CA PHE A 408 20.60 -7.76 -6.45
C PHE A 408 21.56 -7.88 -7.64
N TYR A 409 21.94 -6.76 -8.26
CA TYR A 409 22.93 -6.79 -9.34
C TYR A 409 24.29 -7.31 -8.87
N ALA A 410 24.83 -6.79 -7.76
CA ALA A 410 26.13 -7.21 -7.25
C ALA A 410 26.17 -8.71 -6.91
N LYS A 411 25.06 -9.29 -6.46
CA LYS A 411 24.94 -10.72 -6.15
C LYS A 411 24.84 -11.60 -7.39
N PHE A 412 24.17 -11.13 -8.44
CA PHE A 412 23.82 -11.94 -9.62
C PHE A 412 24.36 -11.39 -10.93
N GLU A 413 25.42 -10.58 -10.89
CA GLU A 413 25.96 -9.83 -12.04
C GLU A 413 26.15 -10.73 -13.27
N ASP A 414 26.93 -11.80 -13.14
CA ASP A 414 27.21 -12.73 -14.25
C ASP A 414 25.93 -13.38 -14.82
N SER A 415 24.99 -13.76 -13.94
CA SER A 415 23.72 -14.40 -14.32
C SER A 415 22.79 -13.41 -15.04
N ILE A 416 22.74 -12.17 -14.57
CA ILE A 416 21.95 -11.07 -15.14
C ILE A 416 22.50 -10.71 -16.52
N GLU A 417 23.80 -10.44 -16.63
CA GLU A 417 24.41 -10.03 -17.91
C GLU A 417 24.36 -11.16 -18.93
N SER A 418 24.60 -12.42 -18.52
CA SER A 418 24.44 -13.59 -19.40
C SER A 418 22.98 -13.77 -19.87
N LEU A 419 22.00 -13.48 -19.02
CA LEU A 419 20.60 -13.52 -19.42
C LEU A 419 20.27 -12.42 -20.43
N LEU A 420 20.61 -11.17 -20.12
CA LEU A 420 20.34 -10.03 -21.02
C LEU A 420 21.02 -10.20 -22.38
N ALA A 421 22.27 -10.71 -22.40
CA ALA A 421 22.97 -11.01 -23.65
C ALA A 421 22.29 -12.11 -24.48
N ARG A 422 21.63 -13.11 -23.85
CA ARG A 422 20.85 -14.13 -24.56
C ARG A 422 19.51 -13.59 -25.09
N LEU A 423 18.97 -12.56 -24.47
CA LEU A 423 17.74 -11.88 -24.89
C LEU A 423 18.02 -10.80 -25.95
N ASP A 424 18.94 -11.08 -26.88
CA ASP A 424 19.46 -10.16 -27.92
C ASP A 424 18.43 -9.72 -28.99
N SER A 425 17.19 -10.20 -28.94
CA SER A 425 16.14 -9.83 -29.88
C SER A 425 14.79 -9.68 -29.19
N LYS A 426 13.92 -8.85 -29.77
CA LYS A 426 12.55 -8.63 -29.28
C LYS A 426 11.77 -9.94 -29.19
N ASP A 427 11.94 -10.84 -30.15
CA ASP A 427 11.25 -12.14 -30.15
C ASP A 427 11.74 -13.05 -29.02
N LYS A 428 13.05 -13.07 -28.75
CA LYS A 428 13.61 -13.84 -27.62
C LYS A 428 13.14 -13.28 -26.28
N LEU A 429 13.14 -11.96 -26.12
CA LEU A 429 12.62 -11.29 -24.92
C LEU A 429 11.12 -11.61 -24.74
N ARG A 430 10.31 -11.45 -25.79
CA ARG A 430 8.87 -11.76 -25.76
C ARG A 430 8.62 -13.21 -25.34
N PHE A 431 9.31 -14.15 -25.98
CA PHE A 431 9.20 -15.57 -25.67
C PHE A 431 9.58 -15.87 -24.21
N HIS A 432 10.66 -15.28 -23.71
CA HIS A 432 11.09 -15.44 -22.32
C HIS A 432 10.03 -14.94 -21.33
N ILE A 433 9.50 -13.74 -21.54
CA ILE A 433 8.46 -13.15 -20.69
C ILE A 433 7.19 -14.01 -20.70
N GLN A 434 6.71 -14.42 -21.87
CA GLN A 434 5.52 -15.27 -22.00
C GLN A 434 5.72 -16.63 -21.35
N LYS A 435 6.91 -17.24 -21.51
CA LYS A 435 7.27 -18.49 -20.87
C LYS A 435 7.24 -18.36 -19.35
N MET A 436 7.89 -17.36 -18.77
CA MET A 436 7.92 -17.12 -17.32
C MET A 436 6.51 -16.82 -16.77
N ALA A 437 5.73 -16.01 -17.48
CA ALA A 437 4.35 -15.69 -17.09
C ALA A 437 3.46 -16.94 -17.10
N THR A 438 3.61 -17.81 -18.09
CA THR A 438 2.82 -19.06 -18.20
C THR A 438 3.23 -20.08 -17.14
N GLN A 439 4.53 -20.31 -16.96
CA GLN A 439 5.05 -21.31 -16.02
C GLN A 439 4.76 -20.97 -14.55
N HIS A 440 4.64 -19.69 -14.23
CA HIS A 440 4.51 -19.21 -12.85
C HIS A 440 3.19 -18.48 -12.56
N TYR A 441 2.23 -18.54 -13.48
CA TYR A 441 0.94 -17.87 -13.31
C TYR A 441 0.30 -18.21 -11.96
N GLY A 442 -0.10 -17.17 -11.22
CA GLY A 442 -0.74 -17.31 -9.91
C GLY A 442 0.22 -17.56 -8.74
N LYS A 443 1.52 -17.81 -8.97
CA LYS A 443 2.51 -17.93 -7.88
C LYS A 443 2.65 -16.61 -7.12
N VAL A 444 2.77 -16.70 -5.79
CA VAL A 444 2.94 -15.52 -4.93
C VAL A 444 4.25 -14.80 -5.28
N ASN A 445 4.24 -13.48 -5.33
CA ASN A 445 5.43 -12.65 -5.48
C ASN A 445 5.19 -11.24 -4.90
N SER A 446 6.25 -10.50 -4.57
CA SER A 446 6.14 -9.11 -4.05
C SER A 446 6.20 -8.02 -5.13
N LEU A 447 6.49 -8.39 -6.38
CA LEU A 447 6.82 -7.44 -7.42
C LEU A 447 5.60 -6.99 -8.20
N PHE A 448 4.65 -7.86 -8.48
CA PHE A 448 3.47 -7.50 -9.26
C PHE A 448 2.28 -8.40 -8.91
N MET A 449 1.09 -7.96 -9.30
CA MET A 449 -0.14 -8.75 -9.19
C MET A 449 -0.48 -9.39 -10.54
N TRP A 450 -0.79 -10.68 -10.52
CA TRP A 450 -1.28 -11.39 -11.70
C TRP A 450 -2.64 -10.84 -12.16
N SER A 451 -2.81 -10.68 -13.46
CA SER A 451 -4.11 -10.46 -14.10
C SER A 451 -4.08 -10.99 -15.53
N SER A 452 -5.26 -11.16 -16.13
CA SER A 452 -5.39 -11.52 -17.56
C SER A 452 -4.68 -10.50 -18.47
N GLY A 453 -4.83 -9.20 -18.21
CA GLY A 453 -4.16 -8.13 -18.99
C GLY A 453 -2.73 -7.79 -18.57
N LEU A 454 -2.00 -8.67 -17.87
CA LEU A 454 -0.65 -8.37 -17.36
C LEU A 454 0.36 -8.14 -18.50
N LEU A 455 0.29 -8.95 -19.56
CA LEU A 455 1.27 -8.95 -20.64
C LEU A 455 1.04 -7.83 -21.65
N THR A 456 -0.20 -7.32 -21.80
CA THR A 456 -0.56 -6.32 -22.81
C THR A 456 0.36 -5.09 -22.85
N PRO A 457 0.63 -4.36 -21.73
CA PRO A 457 1.56 -3.23 -21.77
C PRO A 457 3.03 -3.65 -21.95
N ILE A 458 3.41 -4.87 -21.55
CA ILE A 458 4.77 -5.39 -21.73
C ILE A 458 5.02 -5.71 -23.20
N GLU A 459 4.08 -6.35 -23.87
CA GLU A 459 4.15 -6.67 -25.30
C GLU A 459 4.20 -5.39 -26.12
N ALA A 460 3.37 -4.40 -25.81
CA ALA A 460 3.45 -3.08 -26.46
C ALA A 460 4.83 -2.41 -26.28
N LEU A 461 5.43 -2.49 -25.08
CA LEU A 461 6.78 -1.97 -24.84
C LEU A 461 7.83 -2.73 -25.70
N ILE A 462 7.73 -4.05 -25.81
CA ILE A 462 8.65 -4.85 -26.63
C ILE A 462 8.48 -4.52 -28.11
N ASP A 463 7.24 -4.42 -28.59
CA ASP A 463 6.92 -4.19 -30.00
C ASP A 463 7.38 -2.82 -30.46
N TYR A 464 7.05 -1.77 -29.70
CA TYR A 464 7.29 -0.38 -30.10
C TYR A 464 8.55 0.25 -29.49
N GLY A 465 9.08 -0.30 -28.40
CA GLY A 465 10.25 0.22 -27.70
C GLY A 465 11.58 -0.21 -28.33
N ASN A 466 12.66 0.45 -27.91
CA ASN A 466 14.02 0.06 -28.27
C ASN A 466 14.52 -1.03 -27.30
N LEU A 467 15.05 -2.14 -27.83
CA LEU A 467 15.50 -3.27 -27.01
C LEU A 467 16.67 -2.90 -26.08
N GLU A 468 17.64 -2.14 -26.57
CA GLU A 468 18.78 -1.70 -25.78
C GLU A 468 18.36 -0.76 -24.65
N ALA A 469 17.36 0.09 -24.90
CA ALA A 469 16.77 0.94 -23.87
C ALA A 469 16.07 0.11 -22.78
N ILE A 470 15.34 -0.94 -23.18
CA ILE A 470 14.71 -1.88 -22.23
C ILE A 470 15.77 -2.57 -21.37
N HIS A 471 16.84 -3.09 -21.99
CA HIS A 471 17.94 -3.75 -21.26
C HIS A 471 18.65 -2.80 -20.31
N THR A 472 18.94 -1.58 -20.76
CA THR A 472 19.56 -0.53 -19.94
C THR A 472 18.71 -0.21 -18.72
N MET A 473 17.40 -0.04 -18.90
CA MET A 473 16.49 0.22 -17.79
C MET A 473 16.42 -0.97 -16.82
N LEU A 474 16.35 -2.22 -17.32
CA LEU A 474 16.37 -3.43 -16.47
C LEU A 474 17.68 -3.56 -15.67
N ARG A 475 18.82 -3.18 -16.27
CA ARG A 475 20.11 -3.15 -15.58
C ARG A 475 20.15 -2.08 -14.49
N MET A 476 19.67 -0.86 -14.77
CA MET A 476 19.54 0.20 -13.76
C MET A 476 18.64 -0.24 -12.61
N MET A 477 17.48 -0.85 -12.91
CA MET A 477 16.60 -1.41 -11.87
C MET A 477 17.26 -2.53 -11.07
N SER A 478 18.14 -3.33 -11.66
CA SER A 478 18.86 -4.39 -10.95
C SER A 478 19.88 -3.83 -9.97
N LYS A 479 20.50 -2.70 -10.30
CA LYS A 479 21.48 -1.99 -9.46
C LYS A 479 20.83 -1.20 -8.34
N ASP A 480 19.66 -0.60 -8.59
CA ASP A 480 18.97 0.25 -7.61
C ASP A 480 17.44 0.04 -7.62
N PHE A 481 17.02 -1.16 -7.24
CA PHE A 481 15.61 -1.54 -7.23
C PHE A 481 14.80 -0.72 -6.20
N GLU A 482 15.37 -0.38 -5.05
CA GLU A 482 14.63 0.32 -3.99
C GLU A 482 14.13 1.69 -4.45
N HIS A 483 14.94 2.43 -5.22
CA HIS A 483 14.56 3.73 -5.77
C HIS A 483 13.86 3.64 -7.13
N LEU A 484 14.04 2.54 -7.88
CA LEU A 484 13.43 2.31 -9.19
C LEU A 484 12.31 1.26 -9.19
N ARG A 485 11.65 1.07 -8.04
CA ARG A 485 10.41 0.27 -7.97
C ARG A 485 9.16 1.11 -8.19
N ASP A 486 9.26 2.43 -8.06
CA ASP A 486 8.13 3.34 -8.16
C ASP A 486 8.47 4.67 -8.86
N GLY A 487 7.46 5.53 -9.07
CA GLY A 487 7.63 6.82 -9.73
C GLY A 487 7.63 6.77 -11.25
N PHE A 488 7.32 5.63 -11.87
CA PHE A 488 7.26 5.56 -13.33
C PHE A 488 6.03 6.28 -13.89
N PRO A 489 6.12 6.84 -15.11
CA PRO A 489 5.03 7.58 -15.75
C PRO A 489 3.73 6.78 -15.86
N ASP A 490 2.61 7.47 -15.69
CA ASP A 490 1.26 6.90 -15.63
C ASP A 490 0.90 6.10 -16.89
N ILE A 491 1.27 6.60 -18.06
CA ILE A 491 0.93 6.00 -19.34
C ILE A 491 2.13 5.88 -20.28
N MET A 492 1.98 4.99 -21.25
CA MET A 492 2.83 4.85 -22.41
C MET A 492 1.96 4.96 -23.64
N VAL A 493 2.42 5.68 -24.65
CA VAL A 493 1.67 5.94 -25.88
C VAL A 493 2.56 5.73 -27.10
N PHE A 494 1.96 5.25 -28.18
CA PHE A 494 2.63 5.06 -29.45
C PHE A 494 1.95 5.92 -30.53
N ASP A 495 2.69 6.89 -31.04
CA ASP A 495 2.33 7.72 -32.18
C ASP A 495 3.60 7.91 -33.01
N LYS A 496 3.82 6.98 -33.93
CA LYS A 496 5.06 6.78 -34.72
C LYS A 496 6.28 6.38 -33.88
N THR A 497 6.48 7.00 -32.73
CA THR A 497 7.49 6.67 -31.72
C THR A 497 6.81 6.34 -30.39
N LEU A 498 7.44 5.44 -29.63
CA LEU A 498 7.03 5.12 -28.27
C LEU A 498 7.51 6.19 -27.31
N ARG A 499 6.64 6.65 -26.43
CA ARG A 499 6.99 7.58 -25.34
C ARG A 499 6.20 7.29 -24.08
N PHE A 500 6.75 7.73 -22.96
CA PHE A 500 6.08 7.71 -21.67
C PHE A 500 5.53 9.10 -21.34
N GLU A 501 4.34 9.17 -20.74
CA GLU A 501 3.76 10.42 -20.30
C GLU A 501 3.31 10.34 -18.84
N GLU A 502 3.75 11.32 -18.05
CA GLU A 502 3.28 11.56 -16.69
C GLU A 502 2.14 12.58 -16.72
N ILE A 503 0.98 12.21 -16.20
CA ILE A 503 -0.24 13.01 -16.30
C ILE A 503 -0.39 13.89 -15.06
N LYS A 504 -0.65 15.18 -15.28
CA LYS A 504 -0.86 16.15 -14.20
C LYS A 504 -2.19 16.87 -14.35
N ALA A 505 -3.09 16.67 -13.39
CA ALA A 505 -4.29 17.48 -13.28
C ALA A 505 -3.93 18.90 -12.77
N PRO A 506 -4.81 19.90 -12.94
CA PRO A 506 -4.59 21.25 -12.42
C PRO A 506 -4.30 21.23 -10.92
N GLY A 507 -3.14 21.78 -10.53
CA GLY A 507 -2.67 21.83 -9.15
C GLY A 507 -1.71 20.70 -8.76
N ASP A 508 -1.56 19.65 -9.60
CA ASP A 508 -0.62 18.58 -9.32
C ASP A 508 0.82 18.98 -9.66
N GLN A 509 1.76 18.49 -8.83
CA GLN A 509 3.19 18.69 -9.02
C GLN A 509 3.90 17.34 -9.15
N LEU A 510 5.05 17.34 -9.84
CA LEU A 510 5.93 16.19 -9.92
C LEU A 510 6.53 15.87 -8.56
N ARG A 511 6.45 14.60 -8.18
CA ARG A 511 7.07 14.09 -6.95
C ARG A 511 8.53 13.73 -7.20
N ARG A 512 9.31 13.66 -6.13
CA ARG A 512 10.74 13.38 -6.21
C ARG A 512 11.06 12.03 -6.86
N ASN A 513 10.39 10.96 -6.44
CA ASN A 513 10.57 9.63 -7.02
C ASN A 513 10.19 9.60 -8.52
N GLN A 514 9.18 10.40 -8.94
CA GLN A 514 8.85 10.55 -10.35
C GLN A 514 9.99 11.16 -11.16
N LEU A 515 10.63 12.21 -10.62
CA LEU A 515 11.79 12.82 -11.30
C LEU A 515 12.94 11.82 -11.47
N VAL A 516 13.21 10.98 -10.46
CA VAL A 516 14.26 9.95 -10.53
C VAL A 516 13.95 8.94 -11.64
N SER A 517 12.75 8.36 -11.64
CA SER A 517 12.37 7.34 -12.63
C SER A 517 12.26 7.90 -14.05
N ILE A 518 11.77 9.14 -14.21
CA ILE A 518 11.78 9.86 -15.49
C ILE A 518 13.21 10.07 -16.00
N GLN A 519 14.12 10.51 -15.13
CA GLN A 519 15.52 10.70 -15.49
C GLN A 519 16.16 9.38 -15.95
N ARG A 520 15.89 8.25 -15.26
CA ARG A 520 16.40 6.94 -15.68
C ARG A 520 15.83 6.46 -17.00
N LEU A 521 14.54 6.67 -17.24
CA LEU A 521 13.94 6.35 -18.54
C LEU A 521 14.61 7.13 -19.68
N GLN A 522 14.88 8.42 -19.47
CA GLN A 522 15.57 9.25 -20.46
C GLN A 522 17.03 8.80 -20.66
N GLN A 523 17.75 8.50 -19.59
CA GLN A 523 19.12 7.95 -19.67
C GLN A 523 19.16 6.59 -20.38
N ALA A 524 18.14 5.76 -20.21
CA ALA A 524 17.99 4.52 -20.95
C ALA A 524 17.62 4.74 -22.43
N GLY A 525 17.19 5.94 -22.82
CA GLY A 525 16.89 6.30 -24.21
C GLY A 525 15.40 6.36 -24.56
N PHE A 526 14.50 6.42 -23.57
CA PHE A 526 13.08 6.62 -23.80
C PHE A 526 12.71 8.11 -23.88
N GLU A 527 11.79 8.44 -24.79
CA GLU A 527 11.12 9.74 -24.78
C GLU A 527 10.16 9.79 -23.59
N VAL A 528 10.25 10.85 -22.78
CA VAL A 528 9.38 11.07 -21.62
C VAL A 528 8.85 12.50 -21.63
N ALA A 529 7.55 12.65 -21.46
CA ALA A 529 6.85 13.93 -21.44
C ALA A 529 5.99 14.08 -20.17
N VAL A 530 5.65 15.34 -19.85
CA VAL A 530 4.66 15.65 -18.82
C VAL A 530 3.44 16.24 -19.52
N THR A 531 2.28 15.62 -19.32
CA THR A 531 1.03 16.05 -19.94
C THR A 531 0.14 16.69 -18.88
N THR A 532 -0.01 18.01 -18.97
CA THR A 532 -0.94 18.77 -18.14
C THR A 532 -2.34 18.71 -18.74
N VAL A 533 -3.33 18.44 -17.90
CA VAL A 533 -4.73 18.42 -18.31
C VAL A 533 -5.39 19.75 -17.97
N ASN A 534 -6.05 20.34 -18.97
CA ASN A 534 -6.99 21.42 -18.78
C ASN A 534 -8.41 20.85 -18.84
N TRP A 535 -9.20 21.12 -17.79
CA TRP A 535 -10.60 20.71 -17.76
C TRP A 535 -11.41 21.57 -18.72
N VAL A 536 -11.95 20.94 -19.75
CA VAL A 536 -12.93 21.54 -20.65
C VAL A 536 -14.26 20.81 -20.52
N ARG A 537 -15.29 21.32 -21.16
CA ARG A 537 -16.49 20.54 -21.42
C ARG A 537 -16.48 20.23 -22.91
N ASP A 538 -16.18 18.98 -23.24
CA ASP A 538 -16.10 18.51 -24.61
C ASP A 538 -17.54 18.32 -25.12
N PRO A 539 -17.99 19.13 -26.10
CA PRO A 539 -19.35 19.01 -26.62
C PRO A 539 -19.61 17.64 -27.26
N GLN A 540 -18.57 16.92 -27.69
CA GLN A 540 -18.70 15.60 -28.31
C GLN A 540 -18.60 14.46 -27.30
N GLN A 541 -18.35 14.72 -26.01
CA GLN A 541 -18.31 13.68 -24.99
C GLN A 541 -19.70 13.02 -24.87
N PRO A 542 -19.81 11.69 -25.08
CA PRO A 542 -21.07 11.01 -24.87
C PRO A 542 -21.41 10.92 -23.38
N TYR A 543 -22.67 11.16 -23.05
CA TYR A 543 -23.26 10.95 -21.74
C TYR A 543 -24.36 9.91 -21.86
N VAL A 544 -24.34 8.89 -21.02
CA VAL A 544 -25.43 7.90 -20.97
C VAL A 544 -26.15 8.09 -19.65
N VAL A 545 -27.35 8.64 -19.72
CA VAL A 545 -28.24 8.87 -18.59
C VAL A 545 -29.02 7.59 -18.33
N VAL A 546 -28.88 7.05 -17.14
CA VAL A 546 -29.39 5.74 -16.74
C VAL A 546 -30.31 5.90 -15.55
N ASP A 547 -31.37 5.10 -15.55
CA ASP A 547 -32.21 4.85 -14.39
C ASP A 547 -32.56 3.35 -14.36
N ILE A 548 -32.77 2.81 -13.17
CA ILE A 548 -33.11 1.40 -12.95
C ILE A 548 -34.24 1.22 -11.95
N GLU A 549 -35.04 0.19 -12.18
CA GLU A 549 -35.95 -0.34 -11.17
C GLU A 549 -35.36 -1.62 -10.55
N THR A 550 -35.61 -1.85 -9.26
CA THR A 550 -34.95 -2.91 -8.51
C THR A 550 -35.90 -3.63 -7.56
N THR A 551 -35.53 -4.84 -7.14
CA THR A 551 -36.28 -5.61 -6.13
C THR A 551 -36.13 -5.07 -4.70
N GLY A 552 -35.50 -3.91 -4.49
CA GLY A 552 -35.22 -3.30 -3.18
C GLY A 552 -33.93 -2.47 -3.18
N GLY A 553 -33.66 -1.69 -2.12
CA GLY A 553 -32.63 -0.64 -2.16
C GLY A 553 -31.16 -1.01 -1.87
N ASN A 554 -30.85 -2.29 -1.63
CA ASN A 554 -29.47 -2.73 -1.33
C ASN A 554 -28.88 -3.57 -2.46
N ASN A 555 -27.88 -3.04 -3.18
CA ASN A 555 -27.27 -3.67 -4.36
C ASN A 555 -26.63 -5.05 -4.10
N SER A 556 -26.12 -5.30 -2.88
CA SER A 556 -25.48 -6.58 -2.53
C SER A 556 -26.49 -7.70 -2.51
N TYR A 557 -27.72 -7.40 -2.05
CA TYR A 557 -28.77 -8.39 -1.83
C TYR A 557 -29.91 -8.34 -2.84
N HIS A 558 -30.14 -7.23 -3.56
CA HIS A 558 -31.26 -7.05 -4.49
C HIS A 558 -30.78 -7.04 -5.95
N ARG A 559 -31.74 -7.10 -6.88
CA ARG A 559 -31.52 -7.29 -8.32
C ARG A 559 -32.27 -6.25 -9.13
N ILE A 560 -31.82 -6.01 -10.36
CA ILE A 560 -32.46 -5.09 -11.31
C ILE A 560 -33.69 -5.76 -11.96
N THR A 561 -34.79 -5.02 -12.13
CA THR A 561 -36.04 -5.46 -12.78
C THR A 561 -36.37 -4.70 -14.07
N GLU A 562 -35.87 -3.47 -14.23
CA GLU A 562 -35.93 -2.69 -15.47
C GLU A 562 -34.68 -1.81 -15.56
N ILE A 563 -34.24 -1.52 -16.78
CA ILE A 563 -33.21 -0.51 -17.06
C ILE A 563 -33.67 0.37 -18.21
N GLY A 564 -33.47 1.69 -18.06
CA GLY A 564 -33.65 2.69 -19.09
C GLY A 564 -32.38 3.50 -19.27
N MET A 565 -31.96 3.70 -20.51
CA MET A 565 -30.75 4.45 -20.85
C MET A 565 -31.00 5.39 -22.03
N VAL A 566 -30.54 6.63 -21.91
CA VAL A 566 -30.60 7.66 -22.95
C VAL A 566 -29.17 8.13 -23.24
N LYS A 567 -28.74 8.04 -24.48
CA LYS A 567 -27.41 8.48 -24.91
C LYS A 567 -27.49 9.88 -25.49
N LEU A 568 -26.76 10.81 -24.88
CA LEU A 568 -26.63 12.19 -25.30
C LEU A 568 -25.25 12.45 -25.90
N VAL A 569 -25.21 13.16 -27.02
CA VAL A 569 -23.98 13.73 -27.62
C VAL A 569 -24.30 15.16 -28.05
N ALA A 570 -23.45 16.13 -27.69
CA ALA A 570 -23.68 17.55 -27.95
C ALA A 570 -25.07 18.04 -27.46
N GLY A 571 -25.53 17.52 -26.33
CA GLY A 571 -26.84 17.86 -25.75
C GLY A 571 -28.04 17.20 -26.45
N ASN A 572 -27.85 16.47 -27.53
CA ASN A 572 -28.92 15.81 -28.28
C ASN A 572 -29.02 14.32 -27.94
N GLU A 573 -30.24 13.79 -27.82
CA GLU A 573 -30.47 12.34 -27.75
C GLU A 573 -30.10 11.71 -29.10
N VAL A 574 -29.08 10.84 -29.09
CA VAL A 574 -28.61 10.13 -30.29
C VAL A 574 -29.01 8.66 -30.30
N ASP A 575 -29.32 8.08 -29.13
CA ASP A 575 -29.76 6.69 -29.01
C ASP A 575 -30.48 6.45 -27.67
N ARG A 576 -31.28 5.38 -27.58
CA ARG A 576 -31.95 4.96 -26.34
C ARG A 576 -32.04 3.43 -26.23
N PHE A 577 -32.02 2.94 -25.00
CA PHE A 577 -32.15 1.51 -24.68
C PHE A 577 -33.10 1.31 -23.49
N GLN A 578 -34.00 0.33 -23.60
CA GLN A 578 -34.89 -0.05 -22.50
C GLN A 578 -35.16 -1.54 -22.53
N THR A 579 -35.15 -2.18 -21.36
CA THR A 579 -35.62 -3.56 -21.21
C THR A 579 -36.09 -3.85 -19.79
N LEU A 580 -37.11 -4.68 -19.66
CA LEU A 580 -37.35 -5.43 -18.42
C LEU A 580 -36.24 -6.47 -18.24
N ILE A 581 -35.95 -6.82 -16.99
CA ILE A 581 -34.93 -7.81 -16.63
C ILE A 581 -35.55 -8.80 -15.65
N ASN A 582 -35.37 -10.09 -15.92
CA ASN A 582 -35.73 -11.13 -14.97
C ASN A 582 -34.71 -11.14 -13.81
N PRO A 583 -35.11 -10.76 -12.59
CA PRO A 583 -34.18 -10.67 -11.46
C PRO A 583 -33.83 -12.04 -10.87
N GLN A 584 -34.46 -13.12 -11.37
CA GLN A 584 -34.35 -14.51 -10.90
C GLN A 584 -34.68 -14.64 -9.41
N ARG A 585 -35.65 -13.87 -8.94
CA ARG A 585 -36.15 -13.86 -7.56
C ARG A 585 -37.53 -13.21 -7.52
N ARG A 586 -38.24 -13.43 -6.42
CA ARG A 586 -39.51 -12.76 -6.15
C ARG A 586 -39.33 -11.25 -5.95
N ILE A 587 -40.19 -10.46 -6.57
CA ILE A 587 -40.34 -9.02 -6.34
C ILE A 587 -41.25 -8.79 -5.13
N PRO A 588 -40.80 -8.09 -4.07
CA PRO A 588 -41.65 -7.79 -2.92
C PRO A 588 -42.88 -6.95 -3.30
N SER A 589 -44.05 -7.22 -2.70
CA SER A 589 -45.31 -6.56 -3.06
C SER A 589 -45.30 -5.04 -2.90
N ASN A 590 -44.52 -4.51 -1.95
CA ASN A 590 -44.33 -3.07 -1.77
C ASN A 590 -43.54 -2.44 -2.93
N ILE A 591 -42.62 -3.19 -3.54
CA ILE A 591 -41.88 -2.75 -4.74
C ILE A 591 -42.80 -2.79 -5.96
N THR A 592 -43.56 -3.87 -6.16
CA THR A 592 -44.54 -3.94 -7.26
C THR A 592 -45.58 -2.81 -7.20
N LYS A 593 -46.01 -2.41 -6.00
CA LYS A 593 -46.89 -1.24 -5.82
C LYS A 593 -46.23 0.09 -6.18
N LEU A 594 -44.92 0.20 -6.00
CA LEU A 594 -44.16 1.41 -6.27
C LEU A 594 -43.85 1.56 -7.76
N THR A 595 -43.37 0.48 -8.39
CA THR A 595 -42.83 0.50 -9.76
C THR A 595 -43.82 -0.01 -10.80
N GLY A 596 -44.89 -0.69 -10.37
CA GLY A 596 -45.82 -1.37 -11.26
C GLY A 596 -45.28 -2.67 -11.86
N ILE A 597 -44.02 -3.05 -11.60
CA ILE A 597 -43.40 -4.24 -12.18
C ILE A 597 -43.72 -5.48 -11.32
N SER A 598 -44.47 -6.43 -11.90
CA SER A 598 -44.85 -7.69 -11.26
C SER A 598 -43.93 -8.85 -11.65
N ASP A 599 -43.96 -9.93 -10.84
CA ASP A 599 -43.22 -11.16 -11.14
C ASP A 599 -43.61 -11.74 -12.52
N GLU A 600 -44.87 -11.62 -12.93
CA GLU A 600 -45.39 -12.08 -14.22
C GLU A 600 -44.81 -11.30 -15.39
N MET A 601 -44.61 -9.98 -15.24
CA MET A 601 -44.04 -9.13 -16.30
C MET A 601 -42.60 -9.50 -16.62
N VAL A 602 -41.81 -9.85 -15.60
CA VAL A 602 -40.38 -10.13 -15.74
C VAL A 602 -40.08 -11.62 -15.94
N GLN A 603 -41.07 -12.51 -15.80
CA GLN A 603 -40.88 -13.96 -15.90
C GLN A 603 -40.21 -14.39 -17.21
N HIS A 604 -40.61 -13.76 -18.33
CA HIS A 604 -40.09 -14.04 -19.67
C HIS A 604 -39.10 -12.98 -20.18
N ALA A 605 -38.78 -11.97 -19.35
CA ALA A 605 -37.77 -10.98 -19.68
C ALA A 605 -36.36 -11.61 -19.66
N PRO A 606 -35.38 -11.04 -20.37
CA PRO A 606 -34.01 -11.54 -20.35
C PRO A 606 -33.40 -11.42 -18.94
N VAL A 607 -32.54 -12.35 -18.56
CA VAL A 607 -31.72 -12.20 -17.34
C VAL A 607 -30.59 -11.21 -17.61
N PHE A 608 -30.01 -10.61 -16.55
CA PHE A 608 -28.94 -9.62 -16.71
C PHE A 608 -27.77 -10.12 -17.58
N ALA A 609 -27.39 -11.40 -17.46
CA ALA A 609 -26.33 -12.01 -18.27
C ALA A 609 -26.57 -11.91 -19.78
N GLN A 610 -27.82 -11.92 -20.24
CA GLN A 610 -28.18 -11.83 -21.65
C GLN A 610 -28.15 -10.40 -22.20
N VAL A 611 -28.22 -9.39 -21.33
CA VAL A 611 -28.21 -7.97 -21.73
C VAL A 611 -26.91 -7.25 -21.36
N ALA A 612 -26.00 -7.92 -20.63
CA ALA A 612 -24.75 -7.33 -20.15
C ALA A 612 -23.87 -6.78 -21.29
N ASP A 613 -23.78 -7.49 -22.42
CA ASP A 613 -22.99 -7.03 -23.57
C ASP A 613 -23.60 -5.80 -24.24
N ALA A 614 -24.92 -5.75 -24.36
CA ALA A 614 -25.63 -4.59 -24.90
C ALA A 614 -25.44 -3.36 -23.97
N ILE A 615 -25.54 -3.54 -22.66
CA ILE A 615 -25.31 -2.46 -21.68
C ILE A 615 -23.85 -1.96 -21.75
N ALA A 616 -22.89 -2.88 -21.80
CA ALA A 616 -21.47 -2.54 -21.89
C ALA A 616 -21.16 -1.75 -23.18
N ALA A 617 -21.68 -2.19 -24.33
CA ALA A 617 -21.52 -1.49 -25.60
C ALA A 617 -22.24 -0.12 -25.61
N PHE A 618 -23.44 -0.03 -25.05
CA PHE A 618 -24.21 1.22 -25.02
C PHE A 618 -23.50 2.30 -24.19
N THR A 619 -22.88 1.89 -23.09
CA THR A 619 -22.15 2.75 -22.13
C THR A 619 -20.67 2.95 -22.48
N GLU A 620 -20.17 2.35 -23.56
CA GLU A 620 -18.79 2.47 -24.00
C GLU A 620 -18.41 3.93 -24.30
N ASP A 621 -17.23 4.34 -23.79
CA ASP A 621 -16.66 5.70 -23.86
C ASP A 621 -17.58 6.85 -23.38
N ALA A 622 -18.69 6.51 -22.72
CA ALA A 622 -19.64 7.47 -22.19
C ALA A 622 -19.43 7.74 -20.70
N VAL A 623 -19.83 8.93 -20.26
CA VAL A 623 -20.01 9.26 -18.85
C VAL A 623 -21.33 8.65 -18.40
N PHE A 624 -21.28 7.81 -17.36
CA PHE A 624 -22.47 7.27 -16.74
C PHE A 624 -23.15 8.36 -15.90
N VAL A 625 -24.35 8.77 -16.27
CA VAL A 625 -25.11 9.81 -15.58
C VAL A 625 -26.35 9.19 -14.94
N ALA A 626 -26.70 9.57 -13.72
CA ALA A 626 -27.97 9.19 -13.13
C ALA A 626 -28.41 10.17 -12.02
N HIS A 627 -29.70 10.14 -11.70
CA HIS A 627 -30.30 10.98 -10.67
C HIS A 627 -30.17 10.32 -9.29
N ASN A 628 -29.02 10.55 -8.63
CA ASN A 628 -28.46 9.75 -7.53
C ASN A 628 -27.53 8.61 -8.00
N VAL A 629 -26.51 8.99 -8.78
CA VAL A 629 -25.63 8.06 -9.51
C VAL A 629 -25.03 6.89 -8.73
N ASN A 630 -24.82 7.00 -7.42
CA ASN A 630 -24.26 5.90 -6.64
C ASN A 630 -25.22 4.72 -6.51
N PHE A 631 -26.53 4.96 -6.62
CA PHE A 631 -27.55 3.92 -6.58
C PHE A 631 -27.49 3.06 -7.84
N ASP A 632 -27.81 3.65 -9.00
CA ASP A 632 -27.91 2.96 -10.29
C ASP A 632 -26.59 2.31 -10.69
N TYR A 633 -25.50 3.08 -10.61
CA TYR A 633 -24.16 2.61 -10.90
C TYR A 633 -23.76 1.45 -9.98
N GLY A 634 -24.15 1.50 -8.70
CA GLY A 634 -23.85 0.47 -7.71
C GLY A 634 -24.52 -0.86 -8.04
N PHE A 635 -25.78 -0.84 -8.47
CA PHE A 635 -26.50 -2.04 -8.91
C PHE A 635 -25.93 -2.64 -10.19
N ILE A 636 -25.71 -1.82 -11.22
CA ILE A 636 -25.15 -2.28 -12.49
C ILE A 636 -23.75 -2.86 -12.27
N LYS A 637 -22.90 -2.17 -11.50
CA LYS A 637 -21.57 -2.69 -11.13
C LYS A 637 -21.65 -4.03 -10.42
N GLN A 638 -22.61 -4.20 -9.50
CA GLN A 638 -22.78 -5.47 -8.79
C GLN A 638 -23.29 -6.59 -9.70
N GLU A 639 -24.17 -6.30 -10.66
CA GLU A 639 -24.61 -7.29 -11.65
C GLU A 639 -23.46 -7.73 -12.56
N PHE A 640 -22.61 -6.82 -13.05
CA PHE A 640 -21.39 -7.19 -13.79
C PHE A 640 -20.41 -7.99 -12.92
N ALA A 641 -20.23 -7.62 -11.66
CA ALA A 641 -19.36 -8.36 -10.75
C ALA A 641 -19.82 -9.81 -10.51
N ARG A 642 -21.14 -10.07 -10.54
CA ARG A 642 -21.70 -11.44 -10.48
C ARG A 642 -21.38 -12.27 -11.74
N LEU A 643 -21.05 -11.61 -12.85
CA LEU A 643 -20.56 -12.23 -14.09
C LEU A 643 -19.02 -12.26 -14.16
N GLU A 644 -18.34 -11.93 -13.05
CA GLU A 644 -16.87 -11.80 -13.00
C GLU A 644 -16.32 -10.76 -14.00
N ARG A 645 -17.13 -9.75 -14.33
CA ARG A 645 -16.78 -8.65 -15.23
C ARG A 645 -16.66 -7.34 -14.44
N ASP A 646 -15.67 -6.52 -14.79
CA ASP A 646 -15.53 -5.18 -14.25
C ASP A 646 -16.46 -4.20 -14.99
N PHE A 647 -17.20 -3.37 -14.25
CA PHE A 647 -17.94 -2.23 -14.81
C PHE A 647 -17.40 -0.93 -14.24
N ARG A 648 -16.66 -0.19 -15.08
CA ARG A 648 -15.92 1.02 -14.69
C ARG A 648 -16.14 2.11 -15.72
N HIS A 649 -16.88 3.15 -15.35
CA HIS A 649 -17.10 4.35 -16.16
C HIS A 649 -16.93 5.61 -15.30
N PRO A 650 -16.52 6.75 -15.89
CA PRO A 650 -16.70 8.06 -15.29
C PRO A 650 -18.17 8.24 -14.94
N LYS A 651 -18.47 8.93 -13.83
CA LYS A 651 -19.84 9.06 -13.34
C LYS A 651 -20.20 10.48 -12.96
N MET A 652 -21.44 10.87 -13.26
CA MET A 652 -21.99 12.20 -12.97
C MET A 652 -23.37 12.08 -12.31
N CYS A 653 -23.64 12.93 -11.32
CA CYS A 653 -24.88 12.92 -10.58
C CYS A 653 -25.67 14.19 -10.85
N THR A 654 -26.83 14.08 -11.50
CA THR A 654 -27.66 15.26 -11.83
C THR A 654 -28.11 16.01 -10.57
N VAL A 655 -28.38 15.32 -9.45
CA VAL A 655 -28.66 15.97 -8.15
C VAL A 655 -27.52 16.90 -7.71
N ARG A 656 -26.27 16.44 -7.83
CA ARG A 656 -25.10 17.22 -7.41
C ARG A 656 -24.91 18.41 -8.33
N GLU A 657 -25.02 18.19 -9.64
CA GLU A 657 -24.84 19.26 -10.61
C GLU A 657 -25.97 20.30 -10.52
N MET A 658 -27.23 19.89 -10.38
CA MET A 658 -28.36 20.81 -10.17
C MET A 658 -28.20 21.65 -8.90
N ARG A 659 -27.69 21.07 -7.80
CA ARG A 659 -27.38 21.85 -6.58
C ARG A 659 -26.30 22.90 -6.80
N ARG A 660 -25.36 22.63 -7.69
CA ARG A 660 -24.25 23.53 -8.01
C ARG A 660 -24.71 24.66 -8.93
N THR A 661 -25.49 24.35 -9.97
CA THR A 661 -25.92 25.32 -10.98
C THR A 661 -27.19 26.09 -10.60
N TYR A 662 -28.09 25.47 -9.83
CA TYR A 662 -29.35 26.05 -9.35
C TYR A 662 -29.49 25.91 -7.82
N PRO A 663 -28.64 26.59 -7.02
CA PRO A 663 -28.69 26.48 -5.56
C PRO A 663 -29.98 27.06 -4.97
N GLY A 664 -30.39 26.56 -3.79
CA GLY A 664 -31.50 27.12 -3.01
C GLY A 664 -32.89 26.49 -3.23
N LEU A 665 -33.03 25.51 -4.12
CA LEU A 665 -34.31 24.81 -4.31
C LEU A 665 -34.72 23.98 -3.07
N PRO A 666 -36.03 23.88 -2.75
CA PRO A 666 -36.54 23.20 -1.54
C PRO A 666 -36.34 21.68 -1.57
N SER A 667 -36.22 21.09 -2.76
CA SER A 667 -35.97 19.67 -2.95
C SER A 667 -35.26 19.43 -4.28
N TYR A 668 -34.38 18.43 -4.31
CA TYR A 668 -33.66 17.99 -5.51
C TYR A 668 -33.99 16.53 -5.84
N SER A 669 -35.21 16.08 -5.51
CA SER A 669 -35.72 14.81 -6.05
C SER A 669 -36.13 15.00 -7.51
N LEU A 670 -36.11 13.92 -8.29
CA LEU A 670 -36.42 13.98 -9.72
C LEU A 670 -37.79 14.61 -9.95
N ALA A 671 -38.82 14.11 -9.26
CA ALA A 671 -40.19 14.60 -9.35
C ALA A 671 -40.33 16.10 -9.04
N ASN A 672 -39.65 16.61 -8.00
CA ASN A 672 -39.75 18.02 -7.65
C ASN A 672 -38.98 18.91 -8.62
N LEU A 673 -37.85 18.43 -9.14
CA LEU A 673 -37.07 19.18 -10.13
C LEU A 673 -37.79 19.22 -11.48
N THR A 674 -38.34 18.10 -11.95
CA THR A 674 -39.10 18.08 -13.21
C THR A 674 -40.35 18.96 -13.12
N ALA A 675 -41.07 18.93 -11.98
CA ALA A 675 -42.17 19.85 -11.75
C ALA A 675 -41.74 21.32 -11.70
N HIS A 676 -40.59 21.64 -11.08
CA HIS A 676 -40.08 23.01 -10.98
C HIS A 676 -39.66 23.59 -12.33
N PHE A 677 -39.04 22.79 -13.19
CA PHE A 677 -38.54 23.20 -14.51
C PHE A 677 -39.53 22.88 -15.65
N GLU A 678 -40.77 22.50 -15.32
CA GLU A 678 -41.83 22.18 -16.29
C GLU A 678 -41.42 21.10 -17.31
N ILE A 679 -40.62 20.12 -16.89
CA ILE A 679 -40.19 18.98 -17.70
C ILE A 679 -41.30 17.93 -17.70
N GLU A 680 -41.85 17.64 -18.88
CA GLU A 680 -42.88 16.61 -19.04
C GLU A 680 -42.35 15.21 -18.69
N MET A 681 -43.10 14.46 -17.88
CA MET A 681 -42.84 13.06 -17.58
C MET A 681 -44.03 12.22 -18.04
N GLU A 682 -43.78 11.25 -18.93
CA GLU A 682 -44.83 10.39 -19.47
C GLU A 682 -45.39 9.45 -18.39
N GLN A 683 -44.52 8.80 -17.61
CA GLN A 683 -44.87 7.90 -16.50
C GLN A 683 -43.81 7.94 -15.40
N HIS A 684 -44.20 8.24 -14.16
CA HIS A 684 -43.29 8.18 -13.01
C HIS A 684 -43.03 6.71 -12.61
N HIS A 685 -41.78 6.37 -12.23
CA HIS A 685 -41.35 5.00 -11.89
C HIS A 685 -41.33 4.02 -13.08
N ARG A 686 -40.97 4.53 -14.25
CA ARG A 686 -40.54 3.73 -15.40
C ARG A 686 -39.16 4.17 -15.78
N ALA A 687 -38.24 3.21 -15.84
CA ALA A 687 -36.81 3.51 -15.92
C ALA A 687 -36.44 4.42 -17.12
N LEU A 688 -37.02 4.20 -18.31
CA LEU A 688 -36.72 5.06 -19.47
C LEU A 688 -37.29 6.48 -19.32
N SER A 689 -38.48 6.62 -18.73
CA SER A 689 -39.12 7.94 -18.51
C SER A 689 -38.30 8.77 -17.53
N ASP A 690 -37.84 8.16 -16.44
CA ASP A 690 -37.03 8.82 -15.42
C ASP A 690 -35.62 9.14 -15.96
N ALA A 691 -35.02 8.26 -16.78
CA ALA A 691 -33.76 8.53 -17.48
C ALA A 691 -33.86 9.72 -18.46
N LYS A 692 -34.97 9.83 -19.23
CA LYS A 692 -35.24 10.98 -20.11
C LYS A 692 -35.40 12.28 -19.32
N ALA A 693 -36.17 12.25 -18.24
CA ALA A 693 -36.34 13.42 -17.39
C ALA A 693 -35.00 13.89 -16.77
N ALA A 694 -34.18 12.95 -16.32
CA ALA A 694 -32.83 13.25 -15.85
C ALA A 694 -31.90 13.77 -16.97
N ALA A 695 -32.11 13.35 -18.22
CA ALA A 695 -31.39 13.85 -19.39
C ALA A 695 -31.73 15.31 -19.69
N GLU A 696 -33.00 15.71 -19.61
CA GLU A 696 -33.40 17.12 -19.72
C GLU A 696 -32.80 17.98 -18.60
N LEU A 697 -32.82 17.51 -17.35
CA LEU A 697 -32.13 18.20 -16.25
C LEU A 697 -30.63 18.37 -16.53
N LEU A 698 -29.98 17.36 -17.12
CA LEU A 698 -28.57 17.46 -17.48
C LEU A 698 -28.34 18.53 -18.56
N LYS A 699 -29.23 18.67 -19.55
CA LYS A 699 -29.15 19.75 -20.55
C LYS A 699 -29.27 21.14 -19.91
N LEU A 700 -30.16 21.32 -18.93
CA LEU A 700 -30.27 22.58 -18.19
C LEU A 700 -29.00 22.92 -17.40
N VAL A 701 -28.41 21.94 -16.70
CA VAL A 701 -27.10 22.11 -16.02
C VAL A 701 -26.06 22.62 -17.00
N PHE A 702 -26.04 22.00 -18.18
CA PHE A 702 -25.11 22.25 -19.24
C PHE A 702 -25.25 23.66 -19.84
N GLU A 703 -26.46 24.06 -20.20
CA GLU A 703 -26.76 25.44 -20.63
C GLU A 703 -26.33 26.46 -19.57
N LYS A 704 -26.63 26.19 -18.30
CA LYS A 704 -26.29 27.11 -17.21
C LYS A 704 -24.79 27.26 -16.96
N ASP A 705 -24.03 26.18 -17.15
CA ASP A 705 -22.56 26.22 -17.04
C ASP A 705 -21.92 26.98 -18.18
N ASP A 706 -22.49 26.89 -19.39
CA ASP A 706 -22.00 27.62 -20.56
C ASP A 706 -22.29 29.13 -20.44
N ASP A 707 -23.42 29.53 -19.84
CA ASP A 707 -23.74 30.93 -19.51
C ASP A 707 -22.81 31.56 -18.45
N ASN A 708 -22.25 30.75 -17.56
CA ASN A 708 -21.42 31.21 -16.44
C ASN A 708 -19.91 31.29 -16.80
N ARG A 709 -19.53 30.97 -18.04
CA ARG A 709 -18.18 31.07 -18.58
C ARG A 709 -18.03 32.31 -19.45
#